data_AF-A0A7J7QG82-F1
#
_entry.id   AF-A0A7J7QG82-F1
#
_cell.length_a   1.000
_cell.length_b   1.000
_cell.length_c   1.000
_cell.angle_alpha   90.00
_cell.angle_beta   90.00
_cell.angle_gamma   90.00
#
_symmetry.space_group_name_H-M   'P 1'
#
loop_
_entity.id
_entity.type
_entity.pdbx_description
1 polymer ?
#
loop_
_entity_poly.entity_id
_entity_poly.type
_entity_poly.pdbx_seq_one_letter_code
_entity_poly.pdbx_strand_id
1 'polypeptide(L)'
;ALQTVPLYGVLSALKLFRPKNATKDLLLLLTEHYKFAVLEWSPAGPTGQPELVTRATCDVKDAIGRPVEAGQLAAVDPDCRAIALHLYEGQLKVLQMEEGPSLQMAPETFNLRLEELAVIDMAFLAAGSGSGSGAGSSAAAAAAAANPVLALLYEDNKHARHVKTYTLNLKTRELEEGPWSQANVDAGSSKIIPVPYPLGGAIVLGESVLSYFNTQHATRSAQIKPNTSIQSWAAVDSDGSRYLLSDFAGGLHLLVLAHADNRVAGLKVQTLGERRPVGLQGAPACRTTSTHCMAYLDSGYVFLGSKGGDSQLIKLHAEPLPAPSATTNPTASPAGDEDAAAVAAGATAAGSGSAGVPAGAAAAAGGGGGAAAADEGPNHVEVVESWPSLAPIVDFVVMDLERQGQGQMVACSGVFQDGSLRVVRNGIGIHEAASMELPGIKGVWSLRSSWMDAYDSHLVLSFVGETRLLAISEEDVLDEATIAGFDGDSQTLLAATTLHDQLLQVTSAAVRLISASSGQLLTQWSPAAAAANASSGSITLAAASPCQVLVASGGGRVWLLEVTEGGGLQEAGAVVMDAEVACLDITPVGPDNTKASLAAVGDWSMQVKLLSLPGLAPVVTEALGSEVIPRSVALAEFEGQAYVLCGLGDGQLHNWRLDADGSSLSEHKKVVLGTKPILLSSFSSGGQRHIFAASDRPTIIYSNNRKLLYSNLNENEVAFLCSFTTSSFPDSLALVKGQQLSLGTIDGIQKLHIRTVPLGEQPRRIAHQLSSRSWASSPSAHPQEQTLVSDIGRSHLRVFSDSSFDLLASYQLGSQEIPTAITSMAFGSGSAADKPDGAAAGGAAGASSSGSGSEDSPAYYIVGTAVIRPNEVEPSKGHILLLSYTPGSSSITLVEQMEVHGAVYNVCEFQGKLLATVNNKVHLFKWAAAAAGRHELVSDCSPIGVQVLCLFLAVRGDFVVVGDLMNSITLLVYKAAEGSLEVRARDQESKWLTALALMDDDTYLAADNSSNMVVVRKNPDAATDEERARLEVVGRFHCGEFVNRLRPGSLVMRLPDSELGCIPSLLYGGVNGSVGLVASLPREWYDMLATLQEGLKKVVRGVGGFDFDSWRRFKDERRSEPAAGFIDGDLAEAFLDLPPGRGRELVAGLWPGGEFSYEEVSRRVEELQRLH
;
A
#
# COMPACT_ATOMS: atom_id res chain seq x y z
N ALA A 1 16.12 15.63 -5.89
CA ALA A 1 15.21 14.85 -6.75
C ALA A 1 15.26 13.42 -6.26
N LEU A 2 14.13 12.87 -5.82
CA LEU A 2 13.97 11.45 -5.52
C LEU A 2 13.52 10.75 -6.81
N GLN A 3 14.03 9.55 -7.08
CA GLN A 3 13.66 8.78 -8.27
C GLN A 3 13.37 7.34 -7.86
N THR A 4 12.26 6.81 -8.33
CA THR A 4 11.92 5.39 -8.25
C THR A 4 12.26 4.73 -9.57
N VAL A 5 12.98 3.61 -9.55
CA VAL A 5 13.39 2.91 -10.76
C VAL A 5 13.16 1.41 -10.61
N PRO A 6 12.46 0.75 -11.55
CA PRO A 6 12.30 -0.70 -11.52
C PRO A 6 13.61 -1.41 -11.80
N LEU A 7 13.81 -2.56 -11.14
CA LEU A 7 15.00 -3.40 -11.26
C LEU A 7 14.59 -4.82 -11.66
N TYR A 8 15.31 -5.42 -12.60
CA TYR A 8 15.11 -6.83 -12.99
C TYR A 8 15.86 -7.78 -12.04
N GLY A 9 15.40 -7.85 -10.79
CA GLY A 9 15.92 -8.77 -9.77
C GLY A 9 15.48 -8.45 -8.35
N VAL A 10 15.34 -9.48 -7.50
CA VAL A 10 15.17 -9.31 -6.04
C VAL A 10 16.49 -8.91 -5.42
N LEU A 11 16.50 -7.82 -4.65
CA LEU A 11 17.69 -7.36 -3.92
C LEU A 11 17.93 -8.21 -2.68
N SER A 12 19.12 -8.80 -2.60
CA SER A 12 19.58 -9.54 -1.43
C SER A 12 20.42 -8.66 -0.50
N ALA A 13 21.30 -7.82 -1.07
CA ALA A 13 22.09 -6.86 -0.29
C ALA A 13 22.18 -5.51 -0.97
N LEU A 14 22.12 -4.45 -0.15
CA LEU A 14 22.23 -3.05 -0.54
C LEU A 14 23.23 -2.36 0.39
N LYS A 15 24.31 -1.80 -0.17
CA LYS A 15 25.33 -1.08 0.62
C LYS A 15 25.79 0.18 -0.08
N LEU A 16 26.00 1.25 0.71
CA LEU A 16 26.66 2.46 0.24
C LEU A 16 28.14 2.41 0.61
N PHE A 17 29.00 2.92 -0.26
CA PHE A 17 30.41 3.08 0.02
C PHE A 17 31.01 4.25 -0.77
N ARG A 18 32.07 4.86 -0.24
CA ARG A 18 32.74 6.02 -0.84
C ARG A 18 34.20 5.70 -1.16
N PRO A 19 34.54 5.48 -2.45
CA PRO A 19 35.94 5.39 -2.88
C PRO A 19 36.70 6.69 -2.54
N LYS A 20 38.01 6.58 -2.26
CA LYS A 20 38.85 7.72 -1.83
C LYS A 20 38.87 8.89 -2.82
N ASN A 21 38.74 8.59 -4.11
CA ASN A 21 38.75 9.58 -5.20
C ASN A 21 37.35 10.06 -5.61
N ALA A 22 36.28 9.52 -5.03
CA ALA A 22 34.90 9.87 -5.38
C ALA A 22 34.33 10.93 -4.44
N THR A 23 33.67 11.94 -5.02
CA THR A 23 32.98 12.99 -4.25
C THR A 23 31.58 12.57 -3.78
N LYS A 24 31.06 11.45 -4.30
CA LYS A 24 29.73 10.92 -4.03
C LYS A 24 29.82 9.46 -3.62
N ASP A 25 28.82 9.00 -2.87
CA ASP A 25 28.68 7.58 -2.54
C ASP A 25 28.24 6.79 -3.77
N LEU A 26 28.79 5.60 -3.91
CA LEU A 26 28.37 4.60 -4.87
C LEU A 26 27.43 3.60 -4.19
N LEU A 27 26.47 3.10 -4.97
CA LEU A 27 25.50 2.12 -4.50
C LEU A 27 25.86 0.73 -4.99
N LEU A 28 26.08 -0.19 -4.06
CA LEU A 28 26.30 -1.60 -4.31
C LEU A 28 24.96 -2.35 -4.30
N LEU A 29 24.70 -3.12 -5.35
CA LEU A 29 23.56 -4.01 -5.47
C LEU A 29 24.02 -5.46 -5.64
N LEU A 30 23.46 -6.35 -4.83
CA LEU A 30 23.52 -7.80 -5.03
C LEU A 30 22.09 -8.33 -5.14
N THR A 31 21.82 -9.06 -6.21
CA THR A 31 20.54 -9.73 -6.42
C THR A 31 20.58 -11.18 -5.96
N GLU A 32 19.44 -11.76 -5.58
CA GLU A 32 19.34 -13.19 -5.24
C GLU A 32 19.77 -14.12 -6.38
N HIS A 33 19.71 -13.63 -7.62
CA HIS A 33 20.20 -14.32 -8.82
C HIS A 33 21.71 -14.16 -9.05
N TYR A 34 22.47 -13.75 -8.03
CA TYR A 34 23.92 -13.62 -8.05
C TYR A 34 24.43 -12.60 -9.08
N LYS A 35 23.58 -11.66 -9.51
CA LYS A 35 24.02 -10.51 -10.30
C LYS A 35 24.41 -9.37 -9.38
N PHE A 36 25.54 -8.76 -9.71
CA PHE A 36 26.17 -7.69 -8.98
C PHE A 36 26.18 -6.42 -9.84
N ALA A 37 25.85 -5.27 -9.25
CA ALA A 37 25.99 -3.98 -9.92
C ALA A 37 26.46 -2.88 -8.97
N VAL A 38 27.25 -1.94 -9.51
CA VAL A 38 27.61 -0.69 -8.83
C VAL A 38 26.97 0.45 -9.60
N LEU A 39 26.17 1.26 -8.93
CA LEU A 39 25.46 2.39 -9.50
C LEU A 39 25.99 3.72 -8.97
N GLU A 40 25.89 4.76 -9.79
CA GLU A 40 26.17 6.15 -9.42
C GLU A 40 24.99 7.06 -9.78
N TRP A 41 24.67 8.00 -8.88
CA TRP A 41 23.66 9.03 -9.12
C TRP A 41 24.22 10.20 -9.94
N SER A 42 23.73 10.37 -11.18
CA SER A 42 24.03 11.51 -12.02
C SER A 42 22.85 12.49 -12.10
N PRO A 43 23.00 13.77 -11.66
CA PRO A 43 21.92 14.76 -11.72
C PRO A 43 21.63 15.27 -13.15
N ALA A 44 22.57 15.08 -14.09
CA ALA A 44 22.40 15.37 -15.51
C ALA A 44 22.81 14.11 -16.29
N GLY A 45 21.85 13.22 -16.52
CA GLY A 45 22.04 12.05 -17.39
C GLY A 45 22.31 12.48 -18.85
N PRO A 46 22.68 11.53 -19.71
CA PRO A 46 22.98 11.81 -21.13
C PRO A 46 21.79 12.40 -21.90
N THR A 47 20.57 12.24 -21.37
CA THR A 47 19.30 12.79 -21.90
C THR A 47 18.87 14.12 -21.27
N GLY A 48 19.66 14.66 -20.33
CA GLY A 48 19.33 15.89 -19.59
C GLY A 48 18.42 15.70 -18.37
N GLN A 49 17.97 14.47 -18.08
CA GLN A 49 17.23 14.10 -16.87
C GLN A 49 18.14 13.41 -15.84
N PRO A 50 17.86 13.50 -14.53
CA PRO A 50 18.60 12.76 -13.51
C PRO A 50 18.42 11.24 -13.70
N GLU A 51 19.51 10.48 -13.64
CA GLU A 51 19.49 9.02 -13.89
C GLU A 51 20.54 8.28 -13.04
N LEU A 52 20.20 7.04 -12.67
CA LEU A 52 21.11 6.06 -12.07
C LEU A 52 21.97 5.40 -13.15
N VAL A 53 23.24 5.76 -13.19
CA VAL A 53 24.19 5.22 -14.18
C VAL A 53 24.86 3.97 -13.63
N THR A 54 24.88 2.90 -14.43
CA THR A 54 25.59 1.66 -14.07
C THR A 54 27.08 1.82 -14.34
N ARG A 55 27.90 1.73 -13.29
CA ARG A 55 29.37 1.83 -13.37
C ARG A 55 30.04 0.48 -13.63
N ALA A 56 29.58 -0.56 -12.94
CA ALA A 56 30.07 -1.91 -13.10
C ALA A 56 28.91 -2.89 -12.96
N THR A 57 28.99 -4.01 -13.69
CA THR A 57 28.05 -5.12 -13.59
C THR A 57 28.83 -6.41 -13.76
N CYS A 58 28.51 -7.42 -12.96
CA CYS A 58 29.18 -8.71 -12.96
C CYS A 58 28.20 -9.82 -12.57
N ASP A 59 28.29 -10.98 -13.20
CA ASP A 59 27.63 -12.19 -12.72
C ASP A 59 28.60 -12.94 -11.81
N VAL A 60 28.26 -13.02 -10.52
CA VAL A 60 29.09 -13.65 -9.49
C VAL A 60 28.65 -15.07 -9.17
N LYS A 61 27.77 -15.68 -10.00
CA LYS A 61 27.36 -17.07 -9.83
C LYS A 61 28.52 -18.04 -10.08
N ASP A 62 28.65 -19.05 -9.23
CA ASP A 62 29.53 -20.18 -9.47
C ASP A 62 28.75 -21.38 -10.04
N ALA A 63 29.41 -22.19 -10.87
CA ALA A 63 28.79 -23.34 -11.51
C ALA A 63 28.43 -24.46 -10.51
N ILE A 64 29.19 -24.55 -9.41
CA ILE A 64 29.06 -25.59 -8.38
C ILE A 64 29.17 -24.92 -7.02
N GLY A 65 28.16 -25.09 -6.19
CA GLY A 65 28.16 -24.60 -4.81
C GLY A 65 26.78 -24.80 -4.18
N ARG A 66 26.74 -25.11 -2.88
CA ARG A 66 25.51 -25.13 -2.10
C ARG A 66 25.20 -23.71 -1.63
N PRO A 67 24.05 -23.12 -2.00
CA PRO A 67 23.68 -21.78 -1.54
C PRO A 67 23.62 -21.70 -0.02
N VAL A 68 23.94 -20.53 0.53
CA VAL A 68 23.89 -20.28 1.98
C VAL A 68 22.44 -20.20 2.47
N GLU A 69 22.10 -20.95 3.52
CA GLU A 69 20.74 -20.97 4.10
C GLU A 69 20.38 -19.66 4.83
N ALA A 70 21.36 -18.97 5.43
CA ALA A 70 21.17 -17.71 6.14
C ALA A 70 20.99 -16.47 5.23
N GLY A 71 20.94 -16.66 3.90
CA GLY A 71 20.88 -15.60 2.91
C GLY A 71 22.26 -15.13 2.44
N GLN A 72 22.30 -14.42 1.31
CA GLN A 72 23.55 -13.93 0.73
C GLN A 72 24.04 -12.70 1.51
N LEU A 73 25.32 -12.70 1.89
CA LEU A 73 25.91 -11.59 2.64
C LEU A 73 26.91 -10.83 1.77
N ALA A 74 26.92 -9.50 1.92
CA ALA A 74 27.87 -8.62 1.27
C ALA A 74 28.48 -7.65 2.31
N ALA A 75 29.80 -7.67 2.42
CA ALA A 75 30.55 -6.72 3.22
C ALA A 75 31.49 -5.89 2.34
N VAL A 76 31.57 -4.60 2.62
CA VAL A 76 32.48 -3.67 1.94
C VAL A 76 33.54 -3.20 2.94
N ASP A 77 34.81 -3.26 2.54
CA ASP A 77 35.92 -2.73 3.34
C ASP A 77 35.76 -1.21 3.53
N PRO A 78 35.90 -0.66 4.76
CA PRO A 78 35.80 0.78 5.00
C PRO A 78 36.76 1.64 4.16
N ASP A 79 37.93 1.10 3.80
CA ASP A 79 38.90 1.74 2.90
C ASP A 79 38.58 1.54 1.40
N CYS A 80 37.49 0.82 1.09
CA CYS A 80 37.01 0.51 -0.26
C CYS A 80 38.01 -0.29 -1.13
N ARG A 81 38.87 -1.13 -0.53
CA ARG A 81 39.86 -1.94 -1.28
C ARG A 81 39.27 -3.23 -1.84
N ALA A 82 38.32 -3.82 -1.12
CA ALA A 82 37.72 -5.10 -1.48
C ALA A 82 36.27 -5.19 -1.03
N ILE A 83 35.50 -6.00 -1.75
CA ILE A 83 34.13 -6.37 -1.41
C ILE A 83 34.12 -7.89 -1.24
N ALA A 84 33.62 -8.37 -0.11
CA ALA A 84 33.52 -9.79 0.18
C ALA A 84 32.05 -10.21 0.13
N LEU A 85 31.78 -11.27 -0.64
CA LEU A 85 30.46 -11.86 -0.84
C LEU A 85 30.47 -13.30 -0.33
N HIS A 86 29.55 -13.63 0.56
CA HIS A 86 29.30 -15.00 0.98
C HIS A 86 28.03 -15.50 0.30
N LEU A 87 28.22 -16.30 -0.75
CA LEU A 87 27.15 -16.79 -1.64
C LEU A 87 26.90 -18.29 -1.49
N TYR A 88 27.96 -19.07 -1.21
CA TYR A 88 27.93 -20.52 -1.08
C TYR A 88 28.61 -20.96 0.22
N GLU A 89 28.14 -22.05 0.82
CA GLU A 89 28.74 -22.64 2.02
C GLU A 89 30.22 -22.97 1.81
N GLY A 90 31.08 -22.55 2.74
CA GLY A 90 32.52 -22.80 2.69
C GLY A 90 33.30 -22.03 1.61
N GLN A 91 32.67 -21.04 0.96
CA GLN A 91 33.33 -20.18 -0.03
C GLN A 91 33.08 -18.69 0.25
N LEU A 92 34.15 -17.89 0.10
CA LEU A 92 34.11 -16.43 0.16
C LEU A 92 34.56 -15.88 -1.19
N LYS A 93 33.66 -15.23 -1.91
CA LYS A 93 34.01 -14.56 -3.17
C LYS A 93 34.45 -13.14 -2.88
N VAL A 94 35.63 -12.75 -3.36
CA VAL A 94 36.21 -11.43 -3.13
C VAL A 94 36.32 -10.71 -4.46
N LEU A 95 35.83 -9.47 -4.49
CA LEU A 95 36.01 -8.53 -5.59
C LEU A 95 37.06 -7.52 -5.17
N GLN A 96 38.20 -7.54 -5.86
CA GLN A 96 39.25 -6.56 -5.66
C GLN A 96 38.96 -5.32 -6.51
N MET A 97 39.02 -4.15 -5.90
CA MET A 97 38.78 -2.88 -6.56
C MET A 97 40.11 -2.33 -7.09
N GLU A 98 40.35 -2.42 -8.40
CA GLU A 98 41.49 -1.77 -9.07
C GLU A 98 41.06 -0.45 -9.72
N GLU A 99 41.82 0.63 -9.49
CA GLU A 99 41.60 1.91 -10.17
C GLU A 99 42.23 1.88 -11.57
N GLY A 100 41.41 1.64 -12.60
CA GLY A 100 41.80 1.79 -14.01
C GLY A 100 41.88 3.25 -14.48
N PRO A 101 42.65 3.56 -15.55
CA PRO A 101 42.79 4.92 -16.11
C PRO A 101 41.52 5.43 -16.82
N SER A 102 40.58 4.54 -17.15
CA SER A 102 39.18 4.86 -17.41
C SER A 102 38.39 4.45 -16.17
N LEU A 103 37.40 5.26 -15.75
CA LEU A 103 36.46 4.99 -14.65
C LEU A 103 35.55 3.75 -14.88
N GLN A 104 36.04 2.73 -15.59
CA GLN A 104 35.49 1.38 -15.67
C GLN A 104 36.15 0.54 -14.58
N MET A 105 35.40 0.27 -13.52
CA MET A 105 35.80 -0.73 -12.54
C MET A 105 35.60 -2.10 -13.18
N ALA A 106 36.69 -2.79 -13.55
CA ALA A 106 36.65 -4.21 -13.87
C ALA A 106 37.01 -4.97 -12.58
N PRO A 107 36.03 -5.43 -11.78
CA PRO A 107 36.33 -6.15 -10.57
C PRO A 107 36.97 -7.49 -10.93
N GLU A 108 38.25 -7.68 -10.58
CA GLU A 108 38.82 -9.02 -10.56
C GLU A 108 38.19 -9.79 -9.40
N THR A 109 37.58 -10.94 -9.73
CA THR A 109 36.91 -11.79 -8.74
C THR A 109 37.71 -13.06 -8.52
N PHE A 110 37.82 -13.49 -7.26
CA PHE A 110 38.41 -14.76 -6.90
C PHE A 110 37.70 -15.38 -5.70
N ASN A 111 37.73 -16.70 -5.62
CA ASN A 111 37.11 -17.47 -4.54
C ASN A 111 38.18 -17.89 -3.53
N LEU A 112 37.91 -17.61 -2.26
CA LEU A 112 38.67 -18.08 -1.11
C LEU A 112 37.89 -19.20 -0.42
N ARG A 113 38.63 -20.19 0.09
CA ARG A 113 38.04 -21.27 0.87
C ARG A 113 37.84 -20.81 2.31
N LEU A 114 36.64 -21.03 2.84
CA LEU A 114 36.31 -20.88 4.25
C LEU A 114 36.25 -22.26 4.91
N GLU A 115 36.81 -22.37 6.11
CA GLU A 115 36.70 -23.59 6.92
C GLU A 115 35.34 -23.68 7.60
N GLU A 116 34.76 -22.53 7.96
CA GLU A 116 33.47 -22.41 8.59
C GLU A 116 32.33 -22.48 7.55
N LEU A 117 31.41 -23.43 7.73
CA LEU A 117 30.32 -23.68 6.77
C LEU A 117 29.09 -22.82 7.03
N ALA A 118 28.69 -22.66 8.30
CA ALA A 118 27.47 -21.97 8.72
C ALA A 118 27.78 -20.56 9.25
N VAL A 119 28.05 -19.63 8.34
CA VAL A 119 28.26 -18.20 8.67
C VAL A 119 26.91 -17.50 8.83
N ILE A 120 26.72 -16.80 9.95
CA ILE A 120 25.51 -16.05 10.30
C ILE A 120 25.62 -14.59 9.83
N ASP A 121 26.74 -13.94 10.12
CA ASP A 121 26.98 -12.53 9.75
C ASP A 121 28.47 -12.27 9.50
N MET A 122 28.76 -11.25 8.68
CA MET A 122 30.13 -10.88 8.31
C MET A 122 30.28 -9.35 8.19
N ALA A 123 31.38 -8.82 8.70
CA ALA A 123 31.68 -7.39 8.61
C ALA A 123 33.18 -7.12 8.52
N PHE A 124 33.58 -6.16 7.68
CA PHE A 124 34.96 -5.67 7.68
C PHE A 124 35.20 -4.73 8.87
N LEU A 125 36.35 -4.89 9.53
CA LEU A 125 36.76 -4.04 10.64
C LEU A 125 37.58 -2.84 10.15
N ALA A 126 37.51 -1.72 10.87
CA ALA A 126 38.29 -0.53 10.55
C ALA A 126 39.81 -0.78 10.68
N ALA A 127 40.59 -0.21 9.75
CA ALA A 127 42.04 -0.34 9.71
C ALA A 127 42.68 0.32 10.96
N GLY A 128 43.38 -0.49 11.76
CA GLY A 128 43.98 -0.08 13.04
C GLY A 128 43.87 -1.16 14.14
N SER A 129 43.00 -2.15 13.94
CA SER A 129 42.83 -3.29 14.86
C SER A 129 43.94 -4.34 14.77
N GLY A 130 44.84 -4.28 13.78
CA GLY A 130 45.71 -5.41 13.40
C GLY A 130 47.24 -5.20 13.44
N SER A 131 47.79 -4.02 13.74
CA SER A 131 49.26 -3.85 13.73
C SER A 131 49.83 -3.50 15.10
N GLY A 132 50.47 -4.47 15.74
CA GLY A 132 51.41 -4.23 16.84
C GLY A 132 52.69 -3.55 16.31
N SER A 133 52.69 -2.23 16.19
CA SER A 133 53.94 -1.45 16.09
C SER A 133 53.73 -0.05 16.66
N GLY A 134 54.70 0.39 17.46
CA GLY A 134 54.60 1.46 18.45
C GLY A 134 54.16 2.84 17.95
N ALA A 135 53.70 3.62 18.93
CA ALA A 135 53.39 5.04 18.80
C ALA A 135 54.55 5.83 18.16
N GLY A 136 54.23 6.61 17.13
CA GLY A 136 55.13 7.67 16.67
C GLY A 136 55.36 7.82 15.16
N SER A 137 54.36 7.66 14.30
CA SER A 137 54.36 8.27 12.94
C SER A 137 52.95 8.20 12.33
N SER A 138 52.55 9.21 11.56
CA SER A 138 51.21 9.47 11.00
C SER A 138 50.30 8.22 10.81
N ALA A 139 49.40 7.99 11.76
CA ALA A 139 48.52 6.81 11.84
C ALA A 139 47.63 6.58 10.60
N ALA A 140 47.26 7.65 9.88
CA ALA A 140 46.49 7.56 8.64
C ALA A 140 47.26 6.91 7.48
N ALA A 141 48.59 7.09 7.42
CA ALA A 141 49.43 6.52 6.35
C ALA A 141 49.80 5.05 6.61
N ALA A 142 49.94 4.65 7.88
CA ALA A 142 50.19 3.27 8.27
C ALA A 142 48.93 2.39 8.16
N ALA A 143 47.75 2.95 8.48
CA ALA A 143 46.45 2.29 8.29
C ALA A 143 46.16 2.00 6.80
N ALA A 144 46.61 2.88 5.89
CA ALA A 144 46.46 2.71 4.45
C ALA A 144 47.28 1.53 3.86
N ALA A 145 48.28 1.02 4.59
CA ALA A 145 49.15 -0.07 4.14
C ALA A 145 48.79 -1.44 4.76
N ALA A 146 47.85 -1.50 5.72
CA ALA A 146 47.43 -2.74 6.36
C ALA A 146 46.46 -3.54 5.48
N ASN A 147 46.50 -4.87 5.56
CA ASN A 147 45.55 -5.74 4.87
C ASN A 147 44.14 -5.61 5.50
N PRO A 148 43.05 -5.70 4.71
CA PRO A 148 41.69 -5.66 5.24
C PRO A 148 41.40 -6.85 6.16
N VAL A 149 40.70 -6.59 7.28
CA VAL A 149 40.37 -7.61 8.29
C VAL A 149 38.86 -7.85 8.29
N LEU A 150 38.46 -9.10 8.06
CA LEU A 150 37.07 -9.56 8.05
C LEU A 150 36.74 -10.27 9.36
N ALA A 151 35.64 -9.89 10.01
CA ALA A 151 35.08 -10.60 11.16
C ALA A 151 33.89 -11.46 10.72
N LEU A 152 33.85 -12.70 11.20
CA LEU A 152 32.81 -13.68 10.91
C LEU A 152 32.16 -14.18 12.21
N LEU A 153 30.84 -14.20 12.23
CA LEU A 153 30.03 -14.89 13.23
C LEU A 153 29.55 -16.19 12.59
N TYR A 154 29.84 -17.34 13.21
CA TYR A 154 29.46 -18.64 12.67
C TYR A 154 28.96 -19.58 13.76
N GLU A 155 28.20 -20.59 13.35
CA GLU A 155 27.68 -21.66 14.19
C GLU A 155 28.43 -22.97 13.96
N ASP A 156 28.75 -23.68 15.04
CA ASP A 156 29.36 -25.00 14.99
C ASP A 156 28.31 -26.13 14.91
N ASN A 157 28.76 -27.37 14.70
CA ASN A 157 27.88 -28.54 14.65
C ASN A 157 27.18 -28.86 15.99
N LYS A 158 27.54 -28.18 17.09
CA LYS A 158 26.92 -28.31 18.41
C LYS A 158 25.96 -27.16 18.70
N HIS A 159 25.64 -26.34 17.69
CA HIS A 159 24.80 -25.15 17.81
C HIS A 159 25.40 -24.08 18.75
N ALA A 160 26.71 -24.08 18.96
CA ALA A 160 27.43 -23.02 19.66
C ALA A 160 27.89 -21.95 18.66
N ARG A 161 27.75 -20.68 19.02
CA ARG A 161 28.15 -19.55 18.18
C ARG A 161 29.54 -19.06 18.55
N HIS A 162 30.33 -18.68 17.54
CA HIS A 162 31.73 -18.26 17.66
C HIS A 162 32.02 -17.07 16.77
N VAL A 163 33.03 -16.25 17.15
CA VAL A 163 33.50 -15.14 16.33
C VAL A 163 34.98 -15.31 15.99
N LYS A 164 35.30 -15.27 14.69
CA LYS A 164 36.68 -15.40 14.19
C LYS A 164 36.98 -14.23 13.26
N THR A 165 38.21 -13.73 13.31
CA THR A 165 38.68 -12.71 12.36
C THR A 165 39.67 -13.32 11.37
N TYR A 166 39.69 -12.79 10.15
CA TYR A 166 40.56 -13.18 9.07
C TYR A 166 41.22 -11.95 8.45
N THR A 167 42.51 -12.05 8.14
CA THR A 167 43.26 -11.02 7.41
C THR A 167 43.30 -11.42 5.94
N LEU A 168 42.83 -10.53 5.06
CA LEU A 168 42.67 -10.84 3.66
C LEU A 168 43.83 -10.26 2.84
N ASN A 169 44.71 -11.13 2.36
CA ASN A 169 45.90 -10.72 1.63
C ASN A 169 45.58 -10.62 0.12
N LEU A 170 45.29 -9.41 -0.34
CA LEU A 170 44.89 -9.16 -1.74
C LEU A 170 45.99 -9.51 -2.76
N LYS A 171 47.26 -9.52 -2.35
CA LYS A 171 48.39 -9.83 -3.24
C LYS A 171 48.56 -11.34 -3.43
N THR A 172 48.45 -12.12 -2.37
CA THR A 172 48.60 -13.58 -2.43
C THR A 172 47.28 -14.30 -2.74
N ARG A 173 46.14 -13.61 -2.59
CA ARG A 173 44.78 -14.17 -2.71
C ARG A 173 44.58 -15.34 -1.74
N GLU A 174 45.05 -15.17 -0.51
CA GLU A 174 44.92 -16.13 0.58
C GLU A 174 44.26 -15.48 1.81
N LEU A 175 43.62 -16.33 2.61
CA LEU A 175 42.97 -15.96 3.87
C LEU A 175 43.91 -16.36 5.02
N GLU A 176 44.42 -15.38 5.77
CA GLU A 176 45.29 -15.61 6.92
C GLU A 176 44.50 -15.43 8.22
N GLU A 177 44.89 -16.10 9.32
CA GLU A 177 44.24 -15.91 10.61
C GLU A 177 44.32 -14.45 11.06
N GLY A 178 43.19 -13.91 11.49
CA GLY A 178 43.06 -12.53 11.91
C GLY A 178 43.56 -12.28 13.33
N PRO A 179 43.53 -11.02 13.78
CA PRO A 179 44.22 -10.60 14.99
C PRO A 179 43.58 -11.10 16.31
N TRP A 180 42.34 -11.59 16.29
CA TRP A 180 41.71 -12.23 17.45
C TRP A 180 40.58 -13.19 17.08
N SER A 181 40.26 -14.11 17.98
CA SER A 181 39.13 -15.03 17.87
C SER A 181 38.51 -15.26 19.24
N GLN A 182 37.18 -15.31 19.32
CA GLN A 182 36.43 -15.59 20.54
C GLN A 182 35.55 -16.82 20.36
N ALA A 183 35.72 -17.81 21.24
CA ALA A 183 34.85 -18.99 21.29
C ALA A 183 33.69 -18.79 22.27
N ASN A 184 32.57 -19.47 22.00
CA ASN A 184 31.38 -19.53 22.86
C ASN A 184 30.81 -18.15 23.18
N VAL A 185 30.41 -17.42 22.14
CA VAL A 185 29.56 -16.22 22.33
C VAL A 185 28.12 -16.66 22.65
N ASP A 186 27.26 -15.69 22.99
CA ASP A 186 25.86 -15.96 23.32
C ASP A 186 25.19 -16.79 22.20
N ALA A 187 24.45 -17.84 22.57
CA ALA A 187 23.83 -18.76 21.61
C ALA A 187 22.80 -18.05 20.71
N GLY A 188 22.25 -16.94 21.20
CA GLY A 188 21.35 -16.04 20.45
C GLY A 188 22.05 -14.97 19.60
N SER A 189 23.39 -14.97 19.48
CA SER A 189 24.13 -13.91 18.76
C SER A 189 23.74 -13.82 17.28
N SER A 190 23.17 -12.71 16.83
CA SER A 190 22.58 -12.60 15.48
C SER A 190 23.37 -11.72 14.51
N LYS A 191 24.08 -10.70 15.00
CA LYS A 191 24.76 -9.70 14.15
C LYS A 191 26.09 -9.21 14.72
N ILE A 192 26.95 -8.74 13.83
CA ILE A 192 28.20 -8.02 14.14
C ILE A 192 28.09 -6.57 13.68
N ILE A 193 28.39 -5.63 14.60
CA ILE A 193 28.56 -4.21 14.28
C ILE A 193 30.06 -3.89 14.27
N PRO A 194 30.64 -3.51 13.11
CA PRO A 194 32.00 -2.99 13.08
C PRO A 194 32.03 -1.58 13.67
N VAL A 195 32.90 -1.35 14.66
CA VAL A 195 33.06 -0.03 15.28
C VAL A 195 34.07 0.78 14.48
N PRO A 196 33.73 2.01 14.05
CA PRO A 196 34.62 2.85 13.25
C PRO A 196 35.86 3.31 14.05
N TYR A 197 36.86 3.81 13.33
CA TYR A 197 38.00 4.50 13.95
C TYR A 197 37.51 5.81 14.58
N PRO A 198 37.91 6.18 15.82
CA PRO A 198 39.12 5.77 16.55
C PRO A 198 38.99 4.61 17.54
N LEU A 199 37.77 4.17 17.90
CA LEU A 199 37.57 3.12 18.91
C LEU A 199 37.94 1.73 18.38
N GLY A 200 37.56 1.43 17.13
CA GLY A 200 37.83 0.15 16.47
C GLY A 200 37.20 -1.06 17.16
N GLY A 201 37.37 -2.25 16.57
CA GLY A 201 36.81 -3.50 17.10
C GLY A 201 35.41 -3.82 16.58
N ALA A 202 34.72 -4.74 17.26
CA ALA A 202 33.42 -5.25 16.86
C ALA A 202 32.48 -5.44 18.06
N ILE A 203 31.20 -5.13 17.88
CA ILE A 203 30.15 -5.45 18.85
C ILE A 203 29.37 -6.65 18.31
N VAL A 204 29.18 -7.65 19.16
CA VAL A 204 28.37 -8.84 18.89
C VAL A 204 27.07 -8.68 19.65
N LEU A 205 25.96 -8.71 18.91
CA LEU A 205 24.62 -8.57 19.47
C LEU A 205 24.05 -9.95 19.83
N GLY A 206 24.02 -10.27 21.13
CA GLY A 206 23.32 -11.43 21.69
C GLY A 206 21.88 -11.12 22.10
N GLU A 207 21.12 -12.16 22.44
CA GLU A 207 19.73 -12.06 22.94
C GLU A 207 19.69 -11.67 24.42
N SER A 208 20.74 -12.02 25.17
CA SER A 208 20.84 -11.74 26.60
C SER A 208 21.99 -10.78 26.94
N VAL A 209 23.06 -10.81 26.14
CA VAL A 209 24.28 -10.04 26.40
C VAL A 209 24.82 -9.43 25.11
N LEU A 210 25.08 -8.12 25.14
CA LEU A 210 25.82 -7.41 24.09
C LEU A 210 27.29 -7.37 24.47
N SER A 211 28.19 -7.80 23.58
CA SER A 211 29.62 -7.90 23.88
C SER A 211 30.48 -7.14 22.87
N TYR A 212 31.39 -6.31 23.35
CA TYR A 212 32.38 -5.58 22.56
C TYR A 212 33.75 -6.25 22.65
N PHE A 213 34.36 -6.49 21.50
CA PHE A 213 35.65 -7.14 21.34
C PHE A 213 36.63 -6.24 20.57
N ASN A 214 37.85 -6.12 21.07
CA ASN A 214 38.95 -5.40 20.43
C ASN A 214 40.29 -6.05 20.83
N THR A 215 41.29 -5.95 19.97
CA THR A 215 42.65 -6.46 20.19
C THR A 215 43.41 -5.69 21.26
N GLN A 216 43.10 -4.41 21.44
CA GLN A 216 43.82 -3.52 22.35
C GLN A 216 43.17 -3.40 23.74
N HIS A 217 41.94 -3.91 23.93
CA HIS A 217 41.13 -3.66 25.12
C HIS A 217 40.48 -4.94 25.65
N ALA A 218 40.22 -4.97 26.96
CA ALA A 218 39.48 -6.06 27.58
C ALA A 218 38.04 -6.09 27.07
N THR A 219 37.51 -7.29 26.83
CA THR A 219 36.11 -7.51 26.46
C THR A 219 35.17 -6.81 27.43
N ARG A 220 34.19 -6.08 26.89
CA ARG A 220 33.14 -5.41 27.67
C ARG A 220 31.80 -5.99 27.28
N SER A 221 30.93 -6.18 28.25
CA SER A 221 29.59 -6.71 28.00
C SER A 221 28.54 -5.92 28.77
N ALA A 222 27.35 -5.77 28.18
CA ALA A 222 26.17 -5.22 28.83
C ALA A 222 25.03 -6.23 28.75
N GLN A 223 24.25 -6.33 29.82
CA GLN A 223 23.05 -7.16 29.85
C GLN A 223 21.89 -6.38 29.24
N ILE A 224 21.11 -7.05 28.41
CA ILE A 224 19.81 -6.57 27.92
C ILE A 224 18.71 -7.36 28.63
N LYS A 225 17.45 -6.91 28.55
CA LYS A 225 16.32 -7.69 29.03
C LYS A 225 16.36 -9.07 28.35
N PRO A 226 16.17 -10.17 29.09
CA PRO A 226 16.18 -11.50 28.50
C PRO A 226 15.06 -11.62 27.44
N ASN A 227 15.35 -12.37 26.38
CA ASN A 227 14.47 -12.61 25.21
C ASN A 227 14.24 -11.37 24.31
N THR A 228 15.14 -10.39 24.33
CA THR A 228 15.13 -9.28 23.37
C THR A 228 15.99 -9.64 22.17
N SER A 229 15.41 -10.33 21.18
CA SER A 229 16.12 -10.60 19.91
C SER A 229 16.19 -9.33 19.06
N ILE A 230 17.40 -8.80 18.90
CA ILE A 230 17.65 -7.58 18.11
C ILE A 230 17.66 -7.92 16.62
N GLN A 231 16.81 -7.23 15.86
CA GLN A 231 16.62 -7.45 14.42
C GLN A 231 17.43 -6.48 13.56
N SER A 232 17.54 -5.22 13.97
CA SER A 232 18.21 -4.19 13.18
C SER A 232 18.96 -3.19 14.05
N TRP A 233 19.94 -2.51 13.45
CA TRP A 233 20.74 -1.48 14.12
C TRP A 233 21.05 -0.32 13.18
N ALA A 234 21.30 0.86 13.76
CA ALA A 234 21.80 2.04 13.04
C ALA A 234 22.83 2.79 13.88
N ALA A 235 23.90 3.27 13.26
CA ALA A 235 24.85 4.17 13.91
C ALA A 235 24.26 5.59 13.96
N VAL A 236 24.28 6.22 15.14
CA VAL A 236 23.83 7.61 15.32
C VAL A 236 24.99 8.57 15.10
N ASP A 237 26.13 8.26 15.70
CA ASP A 237 27.34 9.07 15.59
C ASP A 237 28.37 8.41 14.67
N SER A 238 29.06 9.23 13.87
CA SER A 238 30.13 8.77 12.98
C SER A 238 31.37 8.22 13.71
N ASP A 239 31.54 8.56 15.00
CA ASP A 239 32.63 8.09 15.86
C ASP A 239 32.37 6.70 16.47
N GLY A 240 31.15 6.18 16.34
CA GLY A 240 30.72 4.91 16.93
C GLY A 240 30.34 4.99 18.42
N SER A 241 30.05 6.18 18.96
CA SER A 241 29.69 6.34 20.38
C SER A 241 28.28 5.86 20.71
N ARG A 242 27.31 6.06 19.80
CA ARG A 242 25.90 5.69 20.00
C ARG A 242 25.34 4.88 18.85
N TYR A 243 24.61 3.82 19.19
CA TYR A 243 23.90 2.95 18.25
C TYR A 243 22.44 2.78 18.67
N LEU A 244 21.53 2.82 17.72
CA LEU A 244 20.13 2.44 17.91
C LEU A 244 19.96 0.97 17.58
N LEU A 245 19.19 0.26 18.39
CA LEU A 245 18.89 -1.16 18.29
C LEU A 245 17.36 -1.33 18.34
N SER A 246 16.81 -2.13 17.43
CA SER A 246 15.39 -2.49 17.45
C SER A 246 15.22 -3.96 17.77
N ASP A 247 14.29 -4.27 18.66
CA ASP A 247 13.89 -5.66 18.91
C ASP A 247 12.87 -6.16 17.87
N PHE A 248 12.54 -7.45 17.92
CA PHE A 248 11.54 -8.06 17.03
C PHE A 248 10.09 -7.63 17.34
N ALA A 249 9.82 -7.12 18.56
CA ALA A 249 8.50 -6.67 19.00
C ALA A 249 8.22 -5.18 18.65
N GLY A 250 9.23 -4.44 18.19
CA GLY A 250 9.19 -3.01 17.88
C GLY A 250 9.73 -2.11 19.00
N GLY A 251 10.25 -2.64 20.10
CA GLY A 251 10.95 -1.88 21.13
C GLY A 251 12.27 -1.29 20.62
N LEU A 252 12.54 -0.05 21.04
CA LEU A 252 13.73 0.70 20.62
C LEU A 252 14.69 0.90 21.81
N HIS A 253 15.94 0.51 21.61
CA HIS A 253 17.00 0.64 22.60
C HIS A 253 18.17 1.47 22.05
N LEU A 254 18.77 2.29 22.91
CA LEU A 254 19.98 3.03 22.65
C LEU A 254 21.16 2.33 23.33
N LEU A 255 22.15 1.92 22.55
CA LEU A 255 23.43 1.43 23.02
C LEU A 255 24.44 2.58 23.00
N VAL A 256 25.04 2.86 24.16
CA VAL A 256 26.06 3.88 24.35
C VAL A 256 27.38 3.22 24.73
N LEU A 257 28.42 3.49 23.96
CA LEU A 257 29.80 3.13 24.26
C LEU A 257 30.41 4.27 25.07
N ALA A 258 30.51 4.09 26.39
CA ALA A 258 31.21 5.05 27.23
C ALA A 258 32.71 4.94 26.92
N HIS A 259 33.31 6.00 26.36
CA HIS A 259 34.72 6.03 25.98
C HIS A 259 35.49 7.15 26.69
N ALA A 260 36.76 6.90 26.98
CA ALA A 260 37.71 7.88 27.49
C ALA A 260 39.08 7.62 26.83
N ASP A 261 39.75 8.68 26.35
CA ASP A 261 41.07 8.59 25.68
C ASP A 261 41.15 7.54 24.54
N ASN A 262 40.13 7.48 23.67
CA ASN A 262 39.99 6.47 22.60
C ASN A 262 39.93 5.02 23.09
N ARG A 263 39.54 4.79 24.35
CA ARG A 263 39.31 3.44 24.93
C ARG A 263 37.88 3.31 25.41
N VAL A 264 37.26 2.17 25.13
CA VAL A 264 35.91 1.86 25.62
C VAL A 264 35.97 1.45 27.10
N ALA A 265 35.41 2.29 27.97
CA ALA A 265 35.31 2.06 29.40
C ALA A 265 34.17 1.10 29.76
N GLY A 266 33.04 1.18 29.06
CA GLY A 266 31.89 0.30 29.27
C GLY A 266 30.78 0.47 28.24
N LEU A 267 29.83 -0.46 28.26
CA LEU A 267 28.62 -0.44 27.42
C LEU A 267 27.41 -0.15 28.31
N LYS A 268 26.54 0.76 27.88
CA LYS A 268 25.27 1.06 28.55
C LYS A 268 24.13 0.92 27.54
N VAL A 269 23.09 0.16 27.91
CA VAL A 269 21.86 0.04 27.12
C VAL A 269 20.75 0.80 27.84
N GLN A 270 20.04 1.64 27.11
CA GLN A 270 18.87 2.37 27.60
C GLN A 270 17.68 2.07 26.69
N THR A 271 16.56 1.63 27.24
CA THR A 271 15.30 1.50 26.49
C THR A 271 14.69 2.89 26.31
N LEU A 272 14.44 3.29 25.06
CA LEU A 272 13.90 4.61 24.70
C LEU A 272 12.37 4.61 24.64
N GLY A 273 11.77 3.46 24.32
CA GLY A 273 10.33 3.27 24.30
C GLY A 273 10.00 1.78 24.23
N GLU A 274 9.10 1.35 25.12
CA GLU A 274 8.48 0.03 25.04
C GLU A 274 7.10 0.16 24.41
N ARG A 275 6.78 -0.76 23.51
CA ARG A 275 5.49 -0.81 22.85
C ARG A 275 4.40 -1.11 23.87
N ARG A 276 3.46 -0.18 24.05
CA ARG A 276 2.31 -0.37 24.97
C ARG A 276 1.31 -1.37 24.35
N PRO A 277 0.84 -2.39 25.09
CA PRO A 277 -0.24 -3.24 24.63
C PRO A 277 -1.54 -2.42 24.51
N VAL A 278 -2.33 -2.72 23.48
CA VAL A 278 -3.63 -2.07 23.24
C VAL A 278 -4.58 -2.45 24.37
N GLY A 279 -4.85 -1.51 25.27
CA GLY A 279 -6.06 -1.54 26.07
C GLY A 279 -7.27 -1.35 25.15
N LEU A 280 -8.35 -2.08 25.44
CA LEU A 280 -9.64 -2.05 24.76
C LEU A 280 -10.35 -0.68 24.90
N GLN A 281 -9.74 0.41 24.44
CA GLN A 281 -10.36 1.73 24.22
C GLN A 281 -9.35 2.74 23.62
N GLY A 282 -9.35 2.84 22.29
CA GLY A 282 -9.34 4.10 21.55
C GLY A 282 -8.18 5.11 21.61
N ALA A 283 -7.13 4.95 22.43
CA ALA A 283 -6.05 5.95 22.50
C ALA A 283 -4.84 5.58 21.61
N PRO A 284 -4.27 6.50 20.80
CA PRO A 284 -3.06 6.26 20.01
C PRO A 284 -1.84 6.32 20.93
N ALA A 285 -1.51 5.20 21.59
CA ALA A 285 -0.21 5.04 22.23
C ALA A 285 0.86 4.95 21.12
N CYS A 286 1.94 5.73 21.23
CA CYS A 286 3.06 5.76 20.28
C CYS A 286 3.51 4.33 19.93
N ARG A 287 3.18 3.88 18.72
CA ARG A 287 3.37 2.50 18.28
C ARG A 287 4.54 2.46 17.30
N THR A 288 5.72 2.08 17.78
CA THR A 288 6.84 1.73 16.92
C THR A 288 6.60 0.35 16.29
N THR A 289 6.88 0.24 14.99
CA THR A 289 6.69 -0.99 14.21
C THR A 289 7.87 -1.94 14.32
N SER A 290 7.64 -3.24 14.12
CA SER A 290 8.72 -4.22 14.01
C SER A 290 9.66 -3.83 12.87
N THR A 291 10.94 -3.59 13.19
CA THR A 291 11.86 -2.93 12.26
C THR A 291 12.88 -3.91 11.69
N HIS A 292 12.99 -3.96 10.35
CA HIS A 292 13.95 -4.79 9.64
C HIS A 292 15.20 -4.00 9.22
N CYS A 293 15.03 -2.73 8.86
CA CYS A 293 16.13 -1.81 8.60
C CYS A 293 15.91 -0.46 9.29
N MET A 294 16.99 0.17 9.73
CA MET A 294 16.96 1.49 10.36
C MET A 294 17.97 2.42 9.70
N ALA A 295 17.61 3.68 9.56
CA ALA A 295 18.52 4.74 9.16
C ALA A 295 18.31 5.97 10.04
N TYR A 296 19.35 6.37 10.77
CA TYR A 296 19.40 7.68 11.40
C TYR A 296 19.65 8.74 10.31
N LEU A 297 18.81 9.76 10.24
CA LEU A 297 18.89 10.79 9.21
C LEU A 297 19.72 11.97 9.71
N ASP A 298 19.14 12.79 10.57
CA ASP A 298 19.80 13.88 11.32
C ASP A 298 18.79 14.45 12.33
N SER A 299 19.22 15.30 13.27
CA SER A 299 18.35 16.09 14.16
C SER A 299 17.34 15.26 14.97
N GLY A 300 17.70 14.01 15.28
CA GLY A 300 16.85 13.07 16.02
C GLY A 300 15.80 12.35 15.18
N TYR A 301 15.77 12.55 13.87
CA TYR A 301 14.87 11.81 12.97
C TYR A 301 15.47 10.45 12.59
N VAL A 302 14.65 9.41 12.70
CA VAL A 302 15.02 8.03 12.37
C VAL A 302 13.95 7.42 11.47
N PHE A 303 14.38 6.85 10.36
CA PHE A 303 13.53 6.06 9.50
C PHE A 303 13.55 4.60 9.95
N LEU A 304 12.36 4.05 10.22
CA LEU A 304 12.12 2.65 10.56
C LEU A 304 11.47 1.94 9.38
N GLY A 305 12.24 1.11 8.68
CA GLY A 305 11.72 0.27 7.61
C GLY A 305 11.21 -1.07 8.15
N SER A 306 9.90 -1.27 8.09
CA SER A 306 9.25 -2.52 8.49
C SER A 306 9.00 -3.43 7.30
N LYS A 307 9.23 -4.74 7.48
CA LYS A 307 8.85 -5.78 6.49
C LYS A 307 7.42 -6.30 6.72
N GLY A 308 6.93 -6.23 7.96
CA GLY A 308 5.68 -6.87 8.39
C GLY A 308 4.64 -5.89 8.94
N GLY A 309 4.82 -4.60 8.70
CA GLY A 309 3.97 -3.51 9.17
C GLY A 309 4.25 -2.24 8.40
N ASP A 310 3.64 -1.14 8.83
CA ASP A 310 3.84 0.17 8.21
C ASP A 310 5.27 0.66 8.46
N SER A 311 5.89 1.32 7.47
CA SER A 311 7.18 1.99 7.69
C SER A 311 6.93 3.34 8.35
N GLN A 312 7.83 3.78 9.23
CA GLN A 312 7.59 4.97 10.04
C GLN A 312 8.79 5.92 10.05
N LEU A 313 8.51 7.21 10.13
CA LEU A 313 9.48 8.23 10.50
C LEU A 313 9.23 8.64 11.93
N ILE A 314 10.23 8.46 12.79
CA ILE A 314 10.15 8.82 14.20
C ILE A 314 11.09 9.96 14.54
N LYS A 315 10.75 10.69 15.60
CA LYS A 315 11.59 11.72 16.23
C LYS A 315 11.93 11.31 17.64
N LEU A 316 13.22 11.37 17.97
CA LEU A 316 13.75 11.06 19.30
C LEU A 316 13.89 12.34 20.11
N HIS A 317 13.26 12.37 21.28
CA HIS A 317 13.33 13.47 22.23
C HIS A 317 14.33 13.18 23.35
N ALA A 318 15.07 14.21 23.77
CA ALA A 318 16.02 14.10 24.88
C ALA A 318 15.31 13.91 26.22
N GLU A 319 14.16 14.58 26.40
CA GLU A 319 13.31 14.44 27.57
C GLU A 319 12.16 13.46 27.29
N PRO A 320 11.69 12.72 28.30
CA PRO A 320 10.57 11.80 28.13
C PRO A 320 9.26 12.57 27.90
N LEU A 321 8.46 12.08 26.96
CA LEU A 321 7.15 12.64 26.65
C LEU A 321 6.17 12.37 27.81
N PRO A 322 5.29 13.33 28.16
CA PRO A 322 4.23 13.10 29.13
C PRO A 322 3.28 12.01 28.62
N ALA A 323 2.85 11.09 29.51
CA ALA A 323 1.85 10.10 29.15
C ALA A 323 0.53 10.80 28.77
N PRO A 324 -0.15 10.39 27.67
CA PRO A 324 -1.45 10.96 27.33
C PRO A 324 -2.44 10.67 28.46
N SER A 325 -2.93 11.72 29.11
CA SER A 325 -4.02 11.60 30.08
C SER A 325 -5.27 11.12 29.35
N ALA A 326 -5.86 10.02 29.81
CA ALA A 326 -7.16 9.56 29.32
C ALA A 326 -8.18 10.71 29.46
N THR A 327 -8.67 11.22 28.32
CA THR A 327 -9.74 12.21 28.26
C THR A 327 -11.01 11.57 28.82
N THR A 328 -11.34 11.85 30.07
CA THR A 328 -12.67 11.55 30.61
C THR A 328 -13.65 12.59 30.05
N ASN A 329 -14.65 12.13 29.29
CA ASN A 329 -15.77 12.93 28.82
C ASN A 329 -16.37 13.79 29.95
N PRO A 330 -16.56 15.11 29.79
CA PRO A 330 -17.20 15.94 30.79
C PRO A 330 -18.72 15.93 30.60
N THR A 331 -19.38 14.84 30.98
CA THR A 331 -20.85 14.84 31.15
C THR A 331 -21.27 14.01 32.35
N ALA A 332 -21.06 14.55 33.55
CA ALA A 332 -21.89 14.32 34.72
C ALA A 332 -21.56 15.39 35.78
N SER A 333 -22.49 16.32 35.98
CA SER A 333 -22.49 17.35 37.02
C SER A 333 -22.36 16.75 38.43
N PRO A 334 -21.60 17.38 39.35
CA PRO A 334 -21.52 16.94 40.74
C PRO A 334 -22.68 17.53 41.55
N ALA A 335 -23.29 16.72 42.41
CA ALA A 335 -24.20 17.16 43.45
C ALA A 335 -23.66 16.68 44.81
N GLY A 336 -23.46 17.65 45.72
CA GLY A 336 -23.45 17.53 47.18
C GLY A 336 -22.45 16.55 47.81
N ASP A 337 -21.41 17.04 48.47
CA ASP A 337 -21.55 17.47 49.87
C ASP A 337 -20.24 18.02 50.42
N GLU A 338 -20.42 19.01 51.29
CA GLU A 338 -19.41 19.71 52.08
C GLU A 338 -18.76 18.74 53.07
N ASP A 339 -17.43 18.78 53.21
CA ASP A 339 -16.83 19.11 54.52
C ASP A 339 -15.30 19.21 54.52
N ALA A 340 -14.86 20.16 55.35
CA ALA A 340 -13.56 20.25 56.01
C ALA A 340 -12.30 20.61 55.18
N ALA A 341 -12.08 21.93 55.13
CA ALA A 341 -10.77 22.55 55.08
C ALA A 341 -9.81 22.03 56.16
N ALA A 342 -8.50 21.97 55.85
CA ALA A 342 -7.52 22.95 56.34
C ALA A 342 -6.09 22.37 56.53
N VAL A 343 -5.15 23.29 56.33
CA VAL A 343 -3.78 23.36 56.88
C VAL A 343 -2.66 22.72 56.06
N ALA A 344 -2.06 23.58 55.24
CA ALA A 344 -0.64 23.56 54.90
C ALA A 344 0.25 23.77 56.14
N ALA A 345 1.41 23.09 56.21
CA ALA A 345 2.70 23.68 56.58
C ALA A 345 3.83 22.62 56.68
N GLY A 346 4.86 22.82 55.86
CA GLY A 346 6.31 22.84 56.16
C GLY A 346 6.98 21.80 57.08
N ALA A 347 8.10 21.23 56.58
CA ALA A 347 9.40 21.08 57.26
C ALA A 347 10.32 20.17 56.40
N THR A 348 11.31 20.69 55.66
CA THR A 348 12.74 20.84 56.04
C THR A 348 13.47 19.57 56.52
N ALA A 349 14.36 19.10 55.64
CA ALA A 349 15.78 18.74 55.84
C ALA A 349 16.22 17.69 56.90
N ALA A 350 17.09 16.79 56.40
CA ALA A 350 18.41 16.42 56.94
C ALA A 350 18.64 14.94 57.34
N GLY A 351 19.86 14.47 57.00
CA GLY A 351 20.63 13.43 57.68
C GLY A 351 20.40 12.00 57.17
N SER A 352 21.30 11.34 56.45
CA SER A 352 22.68 10.91 56.79
C SER A 352 22.74 9.38 56.97
N GLY A 353 23.57 8.73 56.15
CA GLY A 353 24.53 7.72 56.58
C GLY A 353 24.03 6.34 57.05
N SER A 354 24.41 5.33 56.27
CA SER A 354 25.32 4.24 56.68
C SER A 354 24.86 2.84 56.33
N ALA A 355 25.87 2.04 55.98
CA ALA A 355 25.83 0.69 55.44
C ALA A 355 25.43 -0.37 56.47
N GLY A 356 24.79 -1.43 55.98
CA GLY A 356 24.52 -2.65 56.74
C GLY A 356 24.07 -3.79 55.83
N VAL A 357 24.98 -4.72 55.54
CA VAL A 357 24.77 -6.11 55.08
C VAL A 357 24.97 -6.98 56.35
N PRO A 358 24.40 -8.21 56.58
CA PRO A 358 23.85 -9.21 55.64
C PRO A 358 22.57 -10.02 56.10
N ALA A 359 22.12 -10.89 55.18
CA ALA A 359 21.63 -12.28 55.36
C ALA A 359 20.27 -12.62 56.02
N GLY A 360 19.46 -13.37 55.26
CA GLY A 360 19.02 -14.72 55.68
C GLY A 360 17.54 -14.96 56.00
N ALA A 361 16.93 -15.84 55.19
CA ALA A 361 15.85 -16.79 55.51
C ALA A 361 14.36 -16.34 55.53
N ALA A 362 13.66 -16.80 54.48
CA ALA A 362 12.47 -17.65 54.47
C ALA A 362 11.18 -17.27 55.26
N ALA A 363 10.12 -17.13 54.46
CA ALA A 363 8.74 -17.61 54.63
C ALA A 363 7.83 -17.00 55.71
N ALA A 364 6.79 -16.28 55.24
CA ALA A 364 5.40 -16.52 55.67
C ALA A 364 4.42 -15.87 54.69
N ALA A 365 3.41 -16.65 54.29
CA ALA A 365 2.31 -16.26 53.43
C ALA A 365 1.39 -15.21 54.08
N GLY A 366 0.81 -14.34 53.25
CA GLY A 366 -0.27 -13.45 53.66
C GLY A 366 -0.77 -12.53 52.54
N GLY A 367 -1.82 -12.99 51.84
CA GLY A 367 -2.99 -12.20 51.43
C GLY A 367 -2.84 -10.99 50.48
N GLY A 368 -3.65 -11.01 49.42
CA GLY A 368 -4.11 -9.80 48.73
C GLY A 368 -3.58 -9.65 47.31
N GLY A 369 -4.27 -10.24 46.34
CA GLY A 369 -4.04 -9.97 44.93
C GLY A 369 -4.47 -8.55 44.56
N GLY A 370 -3.55 -7.60 44.73
CA GLY A 370 -3.56 -6.36 43.96
C GLY A 370 -2.82 -6.64 42.65
N ALA A 371 -3.49 -6.42 41.51
CA ALA A 371 -2.83 -6.42 40.22
C ALA A 371 -1.68 -5.41 40.26
N ALA A 372 -0.45 -5.90 40.18
CA ALA A 372 0.73 -5.05 40.12
C ALA A 372 0.62 -4.19 38.85
N ALA A 373 0.47 -2.87 39.03
CA ALA A 373 0.68 -1.92 37.96
C ALA A 373 2.09 -2.16 37.41
N ALA A 374 2.18 -2.54 36.14
CA ALA A 374 3.46 -2.72 35.46
C ALA A 374 4.23 -1.39 35.53
N ASP A 375 5.47 -1.45 35.97
CA ASP A 375 6.38 -0.32 36.13
C ASP A 375 6.62 0.34 34.76
N GLU A 376 5.93 1.46 34.48
CA GLU A 376 5.91 2.11 33.17
C GLU A 376 7.19 2.95 32.95
N GLY A 377 8.05 2.51 32.02
CA GLY A 377 9.24 3.26 31.64
C GLY A 377 8.93 4.55 30.85
N PRO A 378 9.81 5.57 30.90
CA PRO A 378 9.67 6.81 30.15
C PRO A 378 9.70 6.59 28.63
N ASN A 379 8.79 7.22 27.87
CA ASN A 379 8.77 7.17 26.39
C ASN A 379 9.46 8.40 25.79
N HIS A 380 10.46 8.18 24.95
CA HIS A 380 11.22 9.23 24.25
C HIS A 380 10.90 9.34 22.75
N VAL A 381 9.96 8.53 22.25
CA VAL A 381 9.71 8.37 20.82
C VAL A 381 8.38 9.00 20.41
N GLU A 382 8.45 9.88 19.41
CA GLU A 382 7.29 10.44 18.71
C GLU A 382 7.24 9.89 17.27
N VAL A 383 6.08 9.42 16.83
CA VAL A 383 5.86 9.03 15.43
C VAL A 383 5.42 10.25 14.65
N VAL A 384 6.18 10.63 13.63
CA VAL A 384 5.94 11.81 12.80
C VAL A 384 5.09 11.46 11.59
N GLU A 385 5.46 10.38 10.90
CA GLU A 385 4.79 9.92 9.69
C GLU A 385 4.77 8.39 9.63
N SER A 386 3.77 7.82 8.96
CA SER A 386 3.65 6.38 8.73
C SER A 386 3.20 6.12 7.29
N TRP A 387 3.90 5.21 6.61
CA TRP A 387 3.59 4.80 5.24
C TRP A 387 2.97 3.40 5.24
N PRO A 388 1.77 3.25 4.66
CA PRO A 388 1.05 1.99 4.68
C PRO A 388 1.79 0.91 3.89
N SER A 389 1.91 -0.28 4.49
CA SER A 389 2.43 -1.48 3.82
C SER A 389 1.40 -2.60 3.86
N LEU A 390 1.17 -3.24 2.71
CA LEU A 390 0.33 -4.43 2.62
C LEU A 390 1.08 -5.71 3.04
N ALA A 391 2.40 -5.63 3.26
CA ALA A 391 3.26 -6.77 3.47
C ALA A 391 3.15 -7.36 4.89
N PRO A 392 3.16 -8.71 5.03
CA PRO A 392 2.84 -9.71 4.02
C PRO A 392 1.33 -9.89 3.84
N ILE A 393 0.88 -10.10 2.60
CA ILE A 393 -0.51 -10.48 2.32
C ILE A 393 -0.62 -11.99 2.56
N VAL A 394 -1.24 -12.40 3.68
CA VAL A 394 -1.37 -13.83 4.05
C VAL A 394 -2.58 -14.48 3.40
N ASP A 395 -3.69 -13.75 3.36
CA ASP A 395 -4.95 -14.18 2.72
C ASP A 395 -5.73 -12.94 2.30
N PHE A 396 -6.58 -13.05 1.30
CA PHE A 396 -7.46 -11.95 0.91
C PHE A 396 -8.72 -12.47 0.25
N VAL A 397 -9.76 -11.64 0.27
CA VAL A 397 -11.04 -11.86 -0.40
C VAL A 397 -11.36 -10.62 -1.22
N VAL A 398 -11.91 -10.82 -2.40
CA VAL A 398 -12.30 -9.76 -3.34
C VAL A 398 -13.82 -9.74 -3.42
N MET A 399 -14.45 -8.63 -3.09
CA MET A 399 -15.91 -8.49 -3.14
C MET A 399 -16.34 -7.11 -3.57
N ASP A 400 -17.47 -7.08 -4.27
CA ASP A 400 -18.18 -5.86 -4.58
C ASP A 400 -19.32 -5.68 -3.56
N LEU A 401 -19.01 -5.00 -2.45
CA LEU A 401 -19.97 -4.74 -1.36
C LEU A 401 -21.10 -3.82 -1.81
N GLU A 402 -20.79 -2.87 -2.70
CA GLU A 402 -21.70 -1.81 -3.14
C GLU A 402 -22.50 -2.20 -4.40
N ARG A 403 -22.19 -3.37 -5.00
CA ARG A 403 -22.79 -3.89 -6.25
C ARG A 403 -22.63 -2.94 -7.43
N GLN A 404 -21.54 -2.20 -7.46
CA GLN A 404 -21.24 -1.20 -8.50
C GLN A 404 -20.43 -1.78 -9.66
N GLY A 405 -20.09 -3.07 -9.61
CA GLY A 405 -19.19 -3.73 -10.55
C GLY A 405 -17.71 -3.46 -10.24
N GLN A 406 -17.40 -2.84 -9.10
CA GLN A 406 -16.05 -2.52 -8.65
C GLN A 406 -15.65 -3.43 -7.47
N GLY A 407 -14.66 -4.29 -7.68
CA GLY A 407 -14.16 -5.15 -6.61
C GLY A 407 -13.34 -4.37 -5.59
N GLN A 408 -13.60 -4.63 -4.32
CA GLN A 408 -12.78 -4.20 -3.19
C GLN A 408 -12.04 -5.42 -2.66
N MET A 409 -10.75 -5.28 -2.39
CA MET A 409 -9.96 -6.35 -1.80
C MET A 409 -9.80 -6.11 -0.30
N VAL A 410 -10.16 -7.10 0.52
CA VAL A 410 -9.87 -7.10 1.96
C VAL A 410 -8.79 -8.12 2.22
N ALA A 411 -7.61 -7.64 2.61
CA ALA A 411 -6.42 -8.45 2.85
C ALA A 411 -6.09 -8.59 4.34
N CYS A 412 -5.69 -9.79 4.73
CA CYS A 412 -5.02 -10.09 5.99
C CYS A 412 -3.53 -9.73 5.83
N SER A 413 -3.11 -8.64 6.44
CA SER A 413 -1.75 -8.10 6.32
C SER A 413 -1.04 -8.01 7.65
N GLY A 414 0.29 -8.00 7.60
CA GLY A 414 1.15 -7.76 8.74
C GLY A 414 1.47 -8.99 9.58
N VAL A 415 2.46 -8.85 10.45
CA VAL A 415 3.00 -9.94 11.29
C VAL A 415 2.91 -9.57 12.76
N PHE A 416 2.69 -10.58 13.60
CA PHE A 416 2.60 -10.43 15.06
C PHE A 416 1.66 -9.30 15.48
N GLN A 417 2.15 -8.38 16.31
CA GLN A 417 1.38 -7.27 16.82
C GLN A 417 1.10 -6.20 15.77
N ASP A 418 1.77 -6.21 14.62
CA ASP A 418 1.54 -5.30 13.48
C ASP A 418 0.45 -5.80 12.53
N GLY A 419 -0.18 -6.94 12.85
CA GLY A 419 -1.29 -7.49 12.09
C GLY A 419 -2.48 -6.53 11.97
N SER A 420 -3.02 -6.45 10.76
CA SER A 420 -4.09 -5.53 10.35
C SER A 420 -4.91 -6.13 9.20
N LEU A 421 -6.16 -5.70 9.08
CA LEU A 421 -6.92 -5.87 7.85
C LEU A 421 -6.72 -4.63 6.97
N ARG A 422 -6.43 -4.84 5.69
CA ARG A 422 -6.22 -3.77 4.72
C ARG A 422 -7.33 -3.84 3.68
N VAL A 423 -8.08 -2.77 3.54
CA VAL A 423 -9.12 -2.63 2.52
C VAL A 423 -8.53 -1.83 1.37
N VAL A 424 -8.31 -2.48 0.24
CA VAL A 424 -7.75 -1.88 -0.97
C VAL A 424 -8.88 -1.63 -1.95
N ARG A 425 -9.03 -0.36 -2.33
CA ARG A 425 -10.03 0.12 -3.28
C ARG A 425 -9.33 0.90 -4.40
N ASN A 426 -9.81 0.74 -5.63
CA ASN A 426 -9.35 1.56 -6.74
C ASN A 426 -10.04 2.93 -6.70
N GLY A 427 -9.28 4.01 -6.73
CA GLY A 427 -9.77 5.37 -6.56
C GLY A 427 -9.23 6.05 -5.31
N ILE A 428 -9.49 7.35 -5.24
CA ILE A 428 -9.03 8.26 -4.19
C ILE A 428 -10.02 8.23 -3.03
N GLY A 429 -9.50 8.13 -1.81
CA GLY A 429 -10.28 8.23 -0.58
C GLY A 429 -10.50 9.67 -0.14
N ILE A 430 -11.54 9.89 0.65
CA ILE A 430 -11.77 11.13 1.39
C ILE A 430 -11.75 10.81 2.88
N HIS A 431 -10.97 11.59 3.63
CA HIS A 431 -11.05 11.62 5.08
C HIS A 431 -12.11 12.63 5.49
N GLU A 432 -13.30 12.11 5.81
CA GLU A 432 -14.42 12.90 6.29
C GLU A 432 -14.14 13.37 7.72
N ALA A 433 -14.01 14.68 7.90
CA ALA A 433 -13.77 15.33 9.18
C ALA A 433 -15.08 15.73 9.87
N ALA A 434 -16.07 16.18 9.08
CA ALA A 434 -17.39 16.55 9.58
C ALA A 434 -18.47 16.20 8.55
N SER A 435 -19.67 15.88 9.03
CA SER A 435 -20.82 15.58 8.17
C SER A 435 -22.09 16.16 8.76
N MET A 436 -22.98 16.61 7.88
CA MET A 436 -24.26 17.23 8.25
C MET A 436 -25.33 16.86 7.23
N GLU A 437 -26.53 16.53 7.69
CA GLU A 437 -27.65 16.16 6.81
C GLU A 437 -28.41 17.40 6.34
N LEU A 438 -28.18 17.82 5.09
CA LEU A 438 -28.85 18.95 4.45
C LEU A 438 -29.35 18.54 3.06
N PRO A 439 -30.64 18.18 2.91
CA PRO A 439 -31.18 17.76 1.63
C PRO A 439 -31.42 18.92 0.68
N GLY A 440 -31.22 18.68 -0.62
CA GLY A 440 -31.68 19.58 -1.67
C GLY A 440 -30.74 20.74 -2.04
N ILE A 441 -29.46 20.66 -1.67
CA ILE A 441 -28.45 21.65 -2.06
C ILE A 441 -28.28 21.67 -3.60
N LYS A 442 -28.28 22.87 -4.16
CA LYS A 442 -28.16 23.19 -5.60
C LYS A 442 -26.86 23.90 -5.98
N GLY A 443 -26.04 24.26 -5.00
CA GLY A 443 -24.72 24.86 -5.21
C GLY A 443 -24.03 25.13 -3.88
N VAL A 444 -22.70 25.08 -3.90
CA VAL A 444 -21.84 25.35 -2.74
C VAL A 444 -20.64 26.20 -3.18
N TRP A 445 -20.33 27.24 -2.41
CA TRP A 445 -19.21 28.14 -2.66
C TRP A 445 -18.57 28.60 -1.35
N SER A 446 -17.28 28.86 -1.36
CA SER A 446 -16.56 29.44 -0.23
C SER A 446 -16.30 30.93 -0.43
N LEU A 447 -16.30 31.68 0.67
CA LEU A 447 -16.06 33.11 0.69
C LEU A 447 -14.95 33.44 1.69
N ARG A 448 -14.07 34.37 1.32
CA ARG A 448 -13.00 34.90 2.16
C ARG A 448 -13.34 36.29 2.66
N SER A 449 -12.76 36.66 3.79
CA SER A 449 -12.90 38.01 4.35
C SER A 449 -12.07 39.04 3.56
N SER A 450 -10.89 38.64 3.08
CA SER A 450 -10.10 39.36 2.10
C SER A 450 -9.62 38.42 0.99
N TRP A 451 -9.35 38.96 -0.20
CA TRP A 451 -8.76 38.16 -1.29
C TRP A 451 -7.38 37.59 -0.94
N MET A 452 -6.60 38.32 -0.15
CA MET A 452 -5.25 37.89 0.26
C MET A 452 -5.25 36.92 1.45
N ASP A 453 -6.40 36.70 2.10
CA ASP A 453 -6.49 35.77 3.22
C ASP A 453 -6.25 34.34 2.75
N ALA A 454 -5.48 33.60 3.56
CA ALA A 454 -5.22 32.19 3.33
C ALA A 454 -6.42 31.29 3.68
N TYR A 455 -7.32 31.78 4.54
CA TYR A 455 -8.45 31.02 5.06
C TYR A 455 -9.79 31.56 4.57
N ASP A 456 -10.68 30.65 4.26
CA ASP A 456 -12.08 30.89 3.97
C ASP A 456 -12.82 31.15 5.30
N SER A 457 -13.82 32.01 5.22
CA SER A 457 -14.59 32.52 6.37
C SER A 457 -16.02 32.00 6.38
N HIS A 458 -16.65 31.90 5.22
CA HIS A 458 -18.05 31.49 5.09
C HIS A 458 -18.20 30.44 3.97
N LEU A 459 -19.14 29.53 4.17
CA LEU A 459 -19.59 28.54 3.20
C LEU A 459 -21.04 28.84 2.80
N VAL A 460 -21.27 29.15 1.52
CA VAL A 460 -22.58 29.48 0.96
C VAL A 460 -23.24 28.21 0.45
N LEU A 461 -24.47 27.93 0.89
CA LEU A 461 -25.29 26.81 0.43
C LEU A 461 -26.55 27.34 -0.25
N SER A 462 -26.72 27.02 -1.52
CA SER A 462 -27.89 27.44 -2.31
C SER A 462 -28.91 26.31 -2.41
N PHE A 463 -30.18 26.64 -2.19
CA PHE A 463 -31.34 25.77 -2.33
C PHE A 463 -32.29 26.35 -3.38
N VAL A 464 -33.36 25.64 -3.74
CA VAL A 464 -34.27 26.03 -4.84
C VAL A 464 -34.92 27.41 -4.63
N GLY A 465 -35.07 27.87 -3.38
CA GLY A 465 -35.67 29.17 -3.07
C GLY A 465 -35.10 29.83 -1.83
N GLU A 466 -33.94 29.39 -1.33
CA GLU A 466 -33.26 30.03 -0.20
C GLU A 466 -31.74 29.87 -0.35
N THR A 467 -30.98 30.74 0.30
CA THR A 467 -29.52 30.63 0.42
C THR A 467 -29.14 30.73 1.90
N ARG A 468 -28.37 29.76 2.39
CA ARG A 468 -27.83 29.75 3.76
C ARG A 468 -26.33 29.99 3.75
N LEU A 469 -25.83 30.63 4.79
CA LEU A 469 -24.41 30.87 5.01
C LEU A 469 -24.01 30.12 6.27
N LEU A 470 -22.92 29.37 6.21
CA LEU A 470 -22.31 28.73 7.39
C LEU A 470 -20.96 29.38 7.67
N ALA A 471 -20.62 29.55 8.94
CA ALA A 471 -19.31 30.00 9.40
C ALA A 471 -18.83 29.10 10.54
N ILE A 472 -17.51 29.03 10.74
CA ILE A 472 -16.92 28.31 11.88
C ILE A 472 -16.98 29.22 13.10
N SER A 473 -17.58 28.74 14.18
CA SER A 473 -17.64 29.44 15.47
C SER A 473 -16.32 29.34 16.24
N GLU A 474 -16.19 30.08 17.35
CA GLU A 474 -14.99 30.01 18.22
C GLU A 474 -14.76 28.63 18.84
N GLU A 475 -15.76 27.75 18.81
CA GLU A 475 -15.69 26.36 19.30
C GLU A 475 -15.36 25.35 18.18
N ASP A 476 -14.90 25.81 17.01
CA ASP A 476 -14.60 24.99 15.83
C ASP A 476 -15.80 24.20 15.26
N VAL A 477 -17.03 24.69 15.49
CA VAL A 477 -18.28 24.09 14.97
C VAL A 477 -18.82 24.94 13.82
N LEU A 478 -19.39 24.30 12.79
CA LEU A 478 -20.13 25.02 11.74
C LEU A 478 -21.52 25.43 12.21
N ASP A 479 -21.74 26.73 12.28
CA ASP A 479 -23.01 27.35 12.63
C ASP A 479 -23.53 28.25 11.51
N GLU A 480 -24.83 28.54 11.54
CA GLU A 480 -25.49 29.41 10.57
C GLU A 480 -25.11 30.89 10.81
N ALA A 481 -24.62 31.56 9.77
CA ALA A 481 -24.22 32.95 9.76
C ALA A 481 -25.16 33.78 8.88
N THR A 482 -25.18 35.10 9.09
CA THR A 482 -25.96 36.03 8.25
C THR A 482 -25.11 37.24 7.87
N ILE A 483 -25.18 37.63 6.59
CA ILE A 483 -24.53 38.83 6.06
C ILE A 483 -25.62 39.77 5.56
N ALA A 484 -25.67 41.00 6.08
CA ALA A 484 -26.79 41.92 5.86
C ALA A 484 -27.06 42.27 4.38
N GLY A 485 -26.02 42.31 3.54
CA GLY A 485 -26.13 42.58 2.11
C GLY A 485 -26.51 41.37 1.25
N PHE A 486 -26.51 40.16 1.82
CA PHE A 486 -26.75 38.91 1.09
C PHE A 486 -28.26 38.62 0.99
N ASP A 487 -28.72 38.15 -0.16
CA ASP A 487 -30.11 37.75 -0.39
C ASP A 487 -30.31 36.29 0.03
N GLY A 488 -30.93 36.06 1.19
CA GLY A 488 -31.23 34.73 1.70
C GLY A 488 -32.50 34.09 1.11
N ASP A 489 -33.40 34.89 0.54
CA ASP A 489 -34.72 34.43 0.07
C ASP A 489 -34.72 33.99 -1.40
N SER A 490 -33.57 34.12 -2.07
CA SER A 490 -33.41 33.79 -3.49
C SER A 490 -32.35 32.70 -3.68
N GLN A 491 -32.51 31.89 -4.73
CA GLN A 491 -31.48 30.93 -5.14
C GLN A 491 -30.24 31.66 -5.66
N THR A 492 -29.08 31.39 -5.04
CA THR A 492 -27.79 31.87 -5.52
C THR A 492 -27.27 30.95 -6.63
N LEU A 493 -26.86 31.53 -7.75
CA LEU A 493 -26.28 30.85 -8.92
C LEU A 493 -24.75 30.84 -8.88
N LEU A 494 -24.14 31.86 -8.29
CA LEU A 494 -22.70 31.99 -8.11
C LEU A 494 -22.42 32.87 -6.90
N ALA A 495 -21.45 32.47 -6.08
CA ALA A 495 -20.86 33.34 -5.06
C ALA A 495 -19.34 33.26 -5.15
N ALA A 496 -18.66 34.40 -5.03
CA ALA A 496 -17.20 34.49 -5.13
C ALA A 496 -16.65 35.69 -4.35
N THR A 497 -15.37 35.63 -4.00
CA THR A 497 -14.63 36.78 -3.47
C THR A 497 -13.89 37.46 -4.61
N THR A 498 -13.97 38.78 -4.69
CA THR A 498 -13.28 39.59 -5.72
C THR A 498 -11.95 40.14 -5.19
N LEU A 499 -11.08 40.61 -6.09
CA LEU A 499 -9.76 41.17 -5.75
C LEU A 499 -9.81 42.38 -4.80
N HIS A 500 -10.93 43.13 -4.78
CA HIS A 500 -11.08 44.38 -4.05
C HIS A 500 -11.74 44.23 -2.67
N ASP A 501 -11.61 43.05 -2.04
CA ASP A 501 -12.24 42.72 -0.75
C ASP A 501 -13.77 42.91 -0.76
N GLN A 502 -14.39 42.52 -1.87
CA GLN A 502 -15.85 42.54 -2.05
C GLN A 502 -16.36 41.12 -2.32
N LEU A 503 -17.50 40.79 -1.73
CA LEU A 503 -18.23 39.54 -1.93
C LEU A 503 -19.22 39.73 -3.08
N LEU A 504 -19.21 38.80 -4.02
CA LEU A 504 -20.12 38.75 -5.16
C LEU A 504 -21.20 37.70 -4.90
N GLN A 505 -22.46 38.08 -5.09
CA GLN A 505 -23.60 37.16 -5.12
C GLN A 505 -24.38 37.36 -6.42
N VAL A 506 -24.58 36.30 -7.19
CA VAL A 506 -25.44 36.32 -8.36
C VAL A 506 -26.69 35.50 -8.10
N THR A 507 -27.86 36.12 -8.20
CA THR A 507 -29.16 35.44 -8.14
C THR A 507 -29.83 35.45 -9.51
N SER A 508 -30.97 34.78 -9.64
CA SER A 508 -31.78 34.83 -10.87
C SER A 508 -32.28 36.25 -11.22
N ALA A 509 -32.33 37.15 -10.24
CA ALA A 509 -32.83 38.51 -10.40
C ALA A 509 -31.73 39.56 -10.64
N ALA A 510 -30.58 39.44 -9.96
CA ALA A 510 -29.55 40.47 -9.99
C ALA A 510 -28.16 39.96 -9.58
N VAL A 511 -27.14 40.70 -10.01
CA VAL A 511 -25.75 40.61 -9.52
C VAL A 511 -25.59 41.63 -8.40
N ARG A 512 -25.22 41.17 -7.20
CA ARG A 512 -25.02 41.98 -6.01
C ARG A 512 -23.56 41.96 -5.60
N LEU A 513 -23.04 43.13 -5.27
CA LEU A 513 -21.68 43.32 -4.78
C LEU A 513 -21.74 43.88 -3.37
N ILE A 514 -21.08 43.20 -2.44
CA ILE A 514 -21.18 43.42 -0.99
C ILE A 514 -19.76 43.70 -0.48
N SER A 515 -19.62 44.66 0.44
CA SER A 515 -18.34 44.91 1.11
C SER A 515 -18.03 43.78 2.08
N ALA A 516 -16.84 43.15 1.99
CA ALA A 516 -16.48 42.07 2.90
C ALA A 516 -16.27 42.54 4.34
N SER A 517 -15.80 43.78 4.54
CA SER A 517 -15.54 44.36 5.87
C SER A 517 -16.79 44.87 6.58
N SER A 518 -17.75 45.45 5.85
CA SER A 518 -18.96 46.03 6.44
C SER A 518 -20.20 45.14 6.31
N GLY A 519 -20.14 44.11 5.44
CA GLY A 519 -21.28 43.26 5.10
C GLY A 519 -22.44 43.98 4.41
N GLN A 520 -22.26 45.25 4.02
CA GLN A 520 -23.29 46.08 3.39
C GLN A 520 -23.26 45.93 1.87
N LEU A 521 -24.44 46.03 1.25
CA LEU A 521 -24.60 46.05 -0.20
C LEU A 521 -24.00 47.36 -0.77
N LEU A 522 -23.04 47.23 -1.69
CA LEU A 522 -22.41 48.36 -2.37
C LEU A 522 -23.18 48.72 -3.64
N THR A 523 -23.35 47.73 -4.53
CA THR A 523 -23.98 47.91 -5.84
C THR A 523 -24.81 46.69 -6.21
N GLN A 524 -25.88 46.92 -6.97
CA GLN A 524 -26.71 45.88 -7.56
C GLN A 524 -26.91 46.18 -9.06
N TRP A 525 -26.67 45.17 -9.89
CA TRP A 525 -26.92 45.22 -11.33
C TRP A 525 -28.03 44.23 -11.71
N SER A 526 -28.93 44.61 -12.62
CA SER A 526 -29.96 43.71 -13.14
C SER A 526 -30.11 43.86 -14.66
N PRO A 527 -30.44 42.77 -15.38
CA PRO A 527 -30.65 42.82 -16.83
C PRO A 527 -31.80 43.76 -17.23
N ALA A 528 -32.83 43.87 -16.38
CA ALA A 528 -34.00 44.73 -16.61
C ALA A 528 -33.68 46.23 -16.51
N ALA A 529 -32.68 46.62 -15.71
CA ALA A 529 -32.26 48.01 -15.59
C ALA A 529 -31.40 48.47 -16.77
N ALA A 530 -30.67 47.55 -17.42
CA ALA A 530 -29.75 47.84 -18.52
C ALA A 530 -30.42 47.85 -19.90
N ALA A 531 -31.44 47.02 -20.14
CA ALA A 531 -32.10 46.90 -21.45
C ALA A 531 -33.49 47.55 -21.48
N ALA A 532 -33.60 48.80 -21.92
CA ALA A 532 -34.84 49.60 -21.93
C ALA A 532 -36.01 49.05 -22.80
N ASN A 533 -35.84 47.95 -23.55
CA ASN A 533 -36.82 47.47 -24.55
C ASN A 533 -36.90 45.92 -24.71
N ALA A 534 -36.54 45.11 -23.71
CA ALA A 534 -36.67 43.64 -23.81
C ALA A 534 -37.43 43.04 -22.63
N SER A 535 -38.18 41.96 -22.88
CA SER A 535 -38.82 41.14 -21.85
C SER A 535 -37.82 40.82 -20.75
N SER A 536 -38.19 41.07 -19.50
CA SER A 536 -37.42 40.83 -18.27
C SER A 536 -36.83 39.41 -18.27
N GLY A 537 -35.63 39.24 -18.82
CA GLY A 537 -34.91 37.98 -18.83
C GLY A 537 -34.24 37.79 -17.48
N SER A 538 -34.64 36.76 -16.74
CA SER A 538 -33.92 36.31 -15.56
C SER A 538 -32.51 35.85 -15.94
N ILE A 539 -31.57 36.01 -15.02
CA ILE A 539 -30.23 35.45 -15.13
C ILE A 539 -30.36 33.92 -15.04
N THR A 540 -29.79 33.21 -16.00
CA THR A 540 -29.82 31.74 -16.04
C THR A 540 -28.50 31.13 -15.56
N LEU A 541 -27.37 31.75 -15.89
CA LEU A 541 -26.03 31.25 -15.59
C LEU A 541 -25.08 32.43 -15.29
N ALA A 542 -24.08 32.19 -14.45
CA ALA A 542 -23.03 33.16 -14.15
C ALA A 542 -21.68 32.47 -13.90
N ALA A 543 -20.58 33.12 -14.31
CA ALA A 543 -19.21 32.76 -13.97
C ALA A 543 -18.46 34.03 -13.57
N ALA A 544 -17.47 33.89 -12.68
CA ALA A 544 -16.68 35.01 -12.18
C ALA A 544 -15.19 34.71 -12.27
N SER A 545 -14.43 35.71 -12.68
CA SER A 545 -13.00 35.84 -12.41
C SER A 545 -12.82 36.85 -11.26
N PRO A 546 -11.60 37.00 -10.70
CA PRO A 546 -11.38 37.91 -9.57
C PRO A 546 -11.81 39.37 -9.83
N CYS A 547 -11.84 39.81 -11.09
CA CYS A 547 -12.20 41.18 -11.49
C CYS A 547 -13.35 41.26 -12.51
N GLN A 548 -13.86 40.14 -13.02
CA GLN A 548 -14.88 40.13 -14.09
C GLN A 548 -16.00 39.16 -13.77
N VAL A 549 -17.22 39.49 -14.19
CA VAL A 549 -18.39 38.63 -14.03
C VAL A 549 -19.05 38.47 -15.39
N LEU A 550 -19.21 37.24 -15.84
CA LEU A 550 -19.91 36.88 -17.07
C LEU A 550 -21.29 36.35 -16.71
N VAL A 551 -22.34 36.93 -17.30
CA VAL A 551 -23.73 36.60 -16.97
C VAL A 551 -24.50 36.28 -18.24
N ALA A 552 -25.22 35.15 -18.26
CA ALA A 552 -26.15 34.84 -19.32
C ALA A 552 -27.59 35.10 -18.88
N SER A 553 -28.38 35.68 -19.79
CA SER A 553 -29.80 35.97 -19.63
C SER A 553 -30.63 35.20 -20.67
N GLY A 554 -31.90 34.94 -20.35
CA GLY A 554 -32.82 34.25 -21.26
C GLY A 554 -32.86 34.88 -22.66
N GLY A 555 -32.93 34.04 -23.71
CA GLY A 555 -32.82 34.48 -25.11
C GLY A 555 -31.38 34.57 -25.63
N GLY A 556 -30.42 33.88 -25.00
CA GLY A 556 -29.05 33.71 -25.51
C GLY A 556 -28.14 34.93 -25.38
N ARG A 557 -28.50 35.94 -24.57
CA ARG A 557 -27.67 37.15 -24.40
C ARG A 557 -26.69 37.01 -23.25
N VAL A 558 -25.41 37.28 -23.52
CA VAL A 558 -24.29 37.22 -22.59
C VAL A 558 -23.76 38.63 -22.32
N TRP A 559 -23.54 38.95 -21.05
CA TRP A 559 -23.05 40.24 -20.55
C TRP A 559 -21.73 40.05 -19.80
N LEU A 560 -20.77 40.93 -20.06
CA LEU A 560 -19.51 41.01 -19.32
C LEU A 560 -19.53 42.26 -18.44
N LEU A 561 -19.39 42.05 -17.13
CA LEU A 561 -19.28 43.10 -16.12
C LEU A 561 -17.85 43.14 -15.57
N GLU A 562 -17.26 44.31 -15.45
CA GLU A 562 -16.00 44.51 -14.71
C GLU A 562 -16.30 45.05 -13.31
N VAL A 563 -15.67 44.43 -12.32
CA VAL A 563 -15.71 44.86 -10.91
C VAL A 563 -14.68 45.96 -10.73
N THR A 564 -15.11 47.09 -10.18
CA THR A 564 -14.23 48.25 -9.94
C THR A 564 -13.82 48.35 -8.47
N GLU A 565 -12.65 48.93 -8.22
CA GLU A 565 -12.09 49.15 -6.88
C GLU A 565 -13.05 49.93 -5.95
N GLY A 566 -13.84 50.86 -6.50
CA GLY A 566 -14.83 51.65 -5.77
C GLY A 566 -16.14 50.94 -5.45
N GLY A 567 -16.27 49.63 -5.74
CA GLY A 567 -17.48 48.85 -5.46
C GLY A 567 -18.59 49.00 -6.49
N GLY A 568 -18.26 49.41 -7.71
CA GLY A 568 -19.19 49.51 -8.83
C GLY A 568 -19.06 48.34 -9.82
N LEU A 569 -20.17 48.01 -10.50
CA LEU A 569 -20.24 47.05 -11.60
C LEU A 569 -20.36 47.82 -12.91
N GLN A 570 -19.34 47.74 -13.78
CA GLN A 570 -19.34 48.40 -15.09
C GLN A 570 -19.60 47.39 -16.20
N GLU A 571 -20.54 47.69 -17.10
CA GLU A 571 -20.75 46.88 -18.30
C GLU A 571 -19.62 47.12 -19.31
N ALA A 572 -18.86 46.06 -19.62
CA ALA A 572 -17.75 46.09 -20.55
C ALA A 572 -18.13 45.60 -21.96
N GLY A 573 -19.12 44.72 -22.07
CA GLY A 573 -19.62 44.23 -23.35
C GLY A 573 -20.86 43.37 -23.24
N ALA A 574 -21.64 43.29 -24.32
CA ALA A 574 -22.82 42.45 -24.42
C ALA A 574 -22.94 41.86 -25.83
N VAL A 575 -23.26 40.57 -25.93
CA VAL A 575 -23.43 39.86 -27.21
C VAL A 575 -24.66 38.95 -27.15
N VAL A 576 -25.34 38.79 -28.28
CA VAL A 576 -26.43 37.82 -28.44
C VAL A 576 -25.89 36.62 -29.21
N MET A 577 -25.96 35.44 -28.60
CA MET A 577 -25.57 34.18 -29.20
C MET A 577 -26.67 33.62 -30.10
N ASP A 578 -26.31 32.76 -31.05
CA ASP A 578 -27.25 32.15 -32.00
C ASP A 578 -28.22 31.17 -31.34
N ALA A 579 -27.81 30.57 -30.23
CA ALA A 579 -28.58 29.61 -29.44
C ALA A 579 -28.53 29.97 -27.95
N GLU A 580 -29.40 29.36 -27.14
CA GLU A 580 -29.34 29.54 -25.69
C GLU A 580 -28.02 28.99 -25.11
N VAL A 581 -27.53 29.65 -24.06
CA VAL A 581 -26.29 29.28 -23.38
C VAL A 581 -26.60 28.20 -22.34
N ALA A 582 -25.86 27.09 -22.39
CA ALA A 582 -26.02 25.95 -21.49
C ALA A 582 -25.01 25.96 -20.34
N CYS A 583 -23.78 26.41 -20.59
CA CYS A 583 -22.72 26.54 -19.58
C CYS A 583 -21.71 27.64 -19.98
N LEU A 584 -21.02 28.18 -18.99
CA LEU A 584 -20.05 29.27 -19.18
C LEU A 584 -18.94 29.21 -18.13
N ASP A 585 -17.75 29.64 -18.51
CA ASP A 585 -16.60 29.76 -17.61
C ASP A 585 -15.66 30.88 -18.07
N ILE A 586 -15.06 31.56 -17.09
CA ILE A 586 -14.10 32.68 -17.28
C ILE A 586 -12.90 32.56 -16.33
N THR A 587 -12.47 31.33 -16.04
CA THR A 587 -11.26 31.10 -15.26
C THR A 587 -10.04 31.68 -16.03
N PRO A 588 -9.21 32.54 -15.41
CA PRO A 588 -8.05 33.11 -16.07
C PRO A 588 -6.99 32.04 -16.37
N VAL A 589 -6.42 32.10 -17.56
CA VAL A 589 -5.42 31.17 -18.10
C VAL A 589 -4.20 31.98 -18.51
N GLY A 590 -3.00 31.62 -18.04
CA GLY A 590 -1.76 32.37 -18.28
C GLY A 590 -1.20 33.09 -17.04
N PRO A 591 -0.14 33.92 -17.21
CA PRO A 591 0.60 34.52 -16.09
C PRO A 591 -0.23 35.52 -15.27
N ASP A 592 -1.24 36.14 -15.88
CA ASP A 592 -2.13 37.10 -15.24
C ASP A 592 -3.35 36.39 -14.63
N ASN A 593 -3.24 35.95 -13.38
CA ASN A 593 -4.30 35.22 -12.66
C ASN A 593 -5.46 36.12 -12.16
N THR A 594 -5.56 37.37 -12.64
CA THR A 594 -6.51 38.39 -12.14
C THR A 594 -7.61 38.75 -13.13
N LYS A 595 -7.32 38.76 -14.43
CA LYS A 595 -8.29 39.02 -15.50
C LYS A 595 -8.22 37.91 -16.54
N ALA A 596 -9.38 37.46 -17.02
CA ALA A 596 -9.46 36.48 -18.09
C ALA A 596 -9.40 37.17 -19.45
N SER A 597 -8.64 36.59 -20.38
CA SER A 597 -8.56 36.99 -21.78
C SER A 597 -9.58 36.27 -22.67
N LEU A 598 -10.05 35.09 -22.21
CA LEU A 598 -10.95 34.20 -22.93
C LEU A 598 -12.13 33.81 -22.03
N ALA A 599 -13.28 33.59 -22.66
CA ALA A 599 -14.46 32.99 -22.03
C ALA A 599 -14.87 31.75 -22.80
N ALA A 600 -15.10 30.64 -22.10
CA ALA A 600 -15.62 29.42 -22.70
C ALA A 600 -17.14 29.35 -22.54
N VAL A 601 -17.84 29.07 -23.63
CA VAL A 601 -19.32 29.03 -23.67
C VAL A 601 -19.77 27.77 -24.38
N GLY A 602 -20.64 26.98 -23.72
CA GLY A 602 -21.36 25.88 -24.35
C GLY A 602 -22.79 26.29 -24.70
N ASP A 603 -23.24 26.00 -25.92
CA ASP A 603 -24.57 26.37 -26.39
C ASP A 603 -25.50 25.17 -26.62
N TRP A 604 -26.80 25.45 -26.77
CA TRP A 604 -27.82 24.44 -27.09
C TRP A 604 -27.73 23.91 -28.53
N SER A 605 -26.75 24.35 -29.33
CA SER A 605 -26.47 23.83 -30.66
C SER A 605 -25.39 22.73 -30.69
N MET A 606 -25.00 22.23 -29.50
CA MET A 606 -23.92 21.24 -29.31
C MET A 606 -22.55 21.78 -29.71
N GLN A 607 -22.29 23.07 -29.50
CA GLN A 607 -20.99 23.68 -29.80
C GLN A 607 -20.35 24.26 -28.54
N VAL A 608 -19.01 24.20 -28.51
CA VAL A 608 -18.18 24.92 -27.54
C VAL A 608 -17.51 26.07 -28.27
N LYS A 609 -17.71 27.29 -27.76
CA LYS A 609 -17.20 28.54 -28.32
C LYS A 609 -16.24 29.19 -27.33
N LEU A 610 -15.08 29.60 -27.80
CA LEU A 610 -14.17 30.47 -27.05
C LEU A 610 -14.36 31.91 -27.52
N LEU A 611 -14.74 32.80 -26.61
CA LEU A 611 -14.94 34.22 -26.87
C LEU A 611 -13.74 35.02 -26.37
N SER A 612 -13.27 35.99 -27.16
CA SER A 612 -12.23 36.93 -26.71
C SER A 612 -12.83 38.04 -25.86
N LEU A 613 -12.28 38.27 -24.67
CA LEU A 613 -12.65 39.37 -23.79
C LEU A 613 -11.78 40.60 -24.05
N PRO A 614 -12.32 41.84 -24.00
CA PRO A 614 -13.69 42.21 -23.58
C PRO A 614 -14.73 42.22 -24.72
N GLY A 615 -14.32 42.05 -25.98
CA GLY A 615 -15.20 42.23 -27.16
C GLY A 615 -16.26 41.15 -27.39
N LEU A 616 -16.17 40.01 -26.69
CA LEU A 616 -17.04 38.84 -26.79
C LEU A 616 -17.18 38.27 -28.22
N ALA A 617 -16.15 38.45 -29.05
CA ALA A 617 -16.10 37.88 -30.40
C ALA A 617 -15.68 36.40 -30.34
N PRO A 618 -16.34 35.48 -31.07
CA PRO A 618 -15.95 34.09 -31.12
C PRO A 618 -14.60 33.93 -31.85
N VAL A 619 -13.62 33.37 -31.15
CA VAL A 619 -12.28 33.03 -31.66
C VAL A 619 -12.28 31.62 -32.23
N VAL A 620 -12.81 30.67 -31.46
CA VAL A 620 -12.91 29.25 -31.84
C VAL A 620 -14.35 28.80 -31.67
N THR A 621 -14.82 27.97 -32.59
CA THR A 621 -16.10 27.27 -32.51
C THR A 621 -15.85 25.82 -32.88
N GLU A 622 -16.02 24.92 -31.91
CA GLU A 622 -15.86 23.49 -32.09
C GLU A 622 -17.19 22.76 -31.88
N ALA A 623 -17.46 21.78 -32.74
CA ALA A 623 -18.68 20.98 -32.65
C ALA A 623 -18.42 19.72 -31.81
N LEU A 624 -19.28 19.43 -30.83
CA LEU A 624 -19.10 18.31 -29.90
C LEU A 624 -19.31 16.94 -30.56
N GLY A 625 -20.04 16.88 -31.68
CA GLY A 625 -20.33 15.63 -32.39
C GLY A 625 -21.19 14.64 -31.60
N SER A 626 -21.90 15.10 -30.56
CA SER A 626 -22.87 14.34 -29.78
C SER A 626 -24.29 14.89 -29.99
N GLU A 627 -25.31 14.10 -29.62
CA GLU A 627 -26.71 14.53 -29.62
C GLU A 627 -27.13 15.19 -28.28
N VAL A 628 -26.19 15.41 -27.35
CA VAL A 628 -26.47 15.80 -25.96
C VAL A 628 -25.82 17.14 -25.63
N ILE A 629 -26.60 18.02 -24.99
CA ILE A 629 -26.18 19.39 -24.65
C ILE A 629 -24.97 19.41 -23.70
N PRO A 630 -24.06 20.40 -23.84
CA PRO A 630 -23.04 20.65 -22.83
C PRO A 630 -23.69 21.13 -21.52
N ARG A 631 -23.20 20.62 -20.39
CA ARG A 631 -23.71 20.94 -19.04
C ARG A 631 -22.72 21.72 -18.21
N SER A 632 -21.42 21.55 -18.46
CA SER A 632 -20.36 22.28 -17.77
C SER A 632 -19.19 22.50 -18.72
N VAL A 633 -18.54 23.65 -18.60
CA VAL A 633 -17.29 23.95 -19.29
C VAL A 633 -16.30 24.51 -18.27
N ALA A 634 -15.02 24.21 -18.41
CA ALA A 634 -13.97 24.70 -17.52
C ALA A 634 -12.67 24.95 -18.29
N LEU A 635 -12.06 26.10 -18.05
CA LEU A 635 -10.72 26.47 -18.47
C LEU A 635 -9.76 26.16 -17.32
N ALA A 636 -8.70 25.40 -17.59
CA ALA A 636 -7.66 25.15 -16.60
C ALA A 636 -6.28 25.10 -17.20
N GLU A 637 -5.31 25.47 -16.37
CA GLU A 637 -3.90 25.34 -16.68
C GLU A 637 -3.30 24.24 -15.80
N PHE A 638 -2.68 23.25 -16.44
CA PHE A 638 -1.98 22.15 -15.79
C PHE A 638 -0.53 22.14 -16.25
N GLU A 639 0.43 22.18 -15.31
CA GLU A 639 1.88 22.16 -15.60
C GLU A 639 2.35 23.15 -16.70
N GLY A 640 1.72 24.33 -16.77
CA GLY A 640 2.03 25.36 -17.77
C GLY A 640 1.37 25.17 -19.15
N GLN A 641 0.41 24.24 -19.27
CA GLN A 641 -0.42 24.07 -20.47
C GLN A 641 -1.89 24.30 -20.17
N ALA A 642 -2.54 25.05 -21.06
CA ALA A 642 -3.96 25.36 -20.96
C ALA A 642 -4.82 24.29 -21.62
N TYR A 643 -5.96 23.99 -21.01
CA TYR A 643 -6.94 23.03 -21.48
C TYR A 643 -8.36 23.57 -21.36
N VAL A 644 -9.20 23.17 -22.31
CA VAL A 644 -10.64 23.36 -22.29
C VAL A 644 -11.29 22.02 -22.02
N LEU A 645 -12.10 21.94 -20.97
CA LEU A 645 -12.85 20.73 -20.60
C LEU A 645 -14.34 21.01 -20.74
N CYS A 646 -15.08 20.10 -21.37
CA CYS A 646 -16.52 20.21 -21.53
C CYS A 646 -17.21 18.91 -21.11
N GLY A 647 -18.04 18.99 -20.07
CA GLY A 647 -18.88 17.89 -19.59
C GLY A 647 -20.27 17.93 -20.23
N LEU A 648 -20.72 16.79 -20.74
CA LEU A 648 -22.02 16.60 -21.38
C LEU A 648 -23.06 16.04 -20.40
N GLY A 649 -24.33 16.04 -20.82
CA GLY A 649 -25.45 15.52 -20.05
C GLY A 649 -25.51 14.00 -19.90
N ASP A 650 -24.78 13.26 -20.73
CA ASP A 650 -24.73 11.79 -20.78
C ASP A 650 -23.49 11.21 -20.08
N GLY A 651 -22.76 12.03 -19.31
CA GLY A 651 -21.56 11.62 -18.60
C GLY A 651 -20.30 11.51 -19.46
N GLN A 652 -20.31 12.07 -20.68
CA GLN A 652 -19.12 12.23 -21.51
C GLN A 652 -18.39 13.53 -21.20
N LEU A 653 -17.06 13.46 -21.15
CA LEU A 653 -16.15 14.59 -21.04
C LEU A 653 -15.32 14.70 -22.32
N HIS A 654 -15.32 15.88 -22.91
CA HIS A 654 -14.41 16.25 -23.99
C HIS A 654 -13.32 17.17 -23.45
N ASN A 655 -12.08 16.92 -23.84
CA ASN A 655 -10.95 17.79 -23.54
C ASN A 655 -10.17 18.18 -24.78
N TRP A 656 -9.72 19.42 -24.80
CA TRP A 656 -8.86 19.98 -25.82
C TRP A 656 -7.70 20.71 -25.16
N ARG A 657 -6.55 20.66 -25.82
CA ARG A 657 -5.41 21.50 -25.48
C ARG A 657 -5.57 22.86 -26.15
N LEU A 658 -5.34 23.92 -25.39
CA LEU A 658 -5.36 25.29 -25.89
C LEU A 658 -3.93 25.71 -26.23
N ASP A 659 -3.72 26.20 -27.45
CA ASP A 659 -2.41 26.71 -27.87
C ASP A 659 -2.04 28.00 -27.10
N ALA A 660 -0.74 28.29 -26.98
CA ALA A 660 -0.23 29.42 -26.18
C ALA A 660 -0.77 30.80 -26.64
N ASP A 661 -1.15 30.91 -27.91
CA ASP A 661 -1.73 32.12 -28.50
C ASP A 661 -3.26 32.20 -28.31
N GLY A 662 -3.90 31.17 -27.74
CA GLY A 662 -5.34 31.10 -27.49
C GLY A 662 -6.20 31.00 -28.75
N SER A 663 -5.59 30.80 -29.92
CA SER A 663 -6.26 30.90 -31.23
C SER A 663 -6.87 29.60 -31.74
N SER A 664 -6.46 28.45 -31.20
CA SER A 664 -6.85 27.13 -31.70
C SER A 664 -6.91 26.08 -30.59
N LEU A 665 -7.78 25.10 -30.80
CA LEU A 665 -7.91 23.90 -29.98
C LEU A 665 -7.24 22.73 -30.70
N SER A 666 -6.35 22.02 -30.00
CA SER A 666 -5.62 20.87 -30.49
C SER A 666 -5.84 19.65 -29.57
N GLU A 667 -5.44 18.45 -30.01
CA GLU A 667 -5.47 17.22 -29.21
C GLU A 667 -6.85 16.90 -28.57
N HIS A 668 -7.90 16.85 -29.40
CA HIS A 668 -9.25 16.46 -28.94
C HIS A 668 -9.26 15.03 -28.41
N LYS A 669 -9.64 14.85 -27.14
CA LYS A 669 -9.84 13.54 -26.54
C LYS A 669 -11.23 13.47 -25.89
N LYS A 670 -11.81 12.28 -25.94
CA LYS A 670 -13.16 11.97 -25.45
C LYS A 670 -13.05 10.87 -24.40
N VAL A 671 -13.65 11.10 -23.23
CA VAL A 671 -13.61 10.19 -22.08
C VAL A 671 -15.03 10.07 -21.52
N VAL A 672 -15.46 8.86 -21.17
CA VAL A 672 -16.74 8.63 -20.49
C VAL A 672 -16.45 8.47 -19.00
N LEU A 673 -16.98 9.36 -18.17
CA LEU A 673 -16.77 9.32 -16.71
C LEU A 673 -17.95 8.65 -16.00
N GLY A 674 -19.18 8.87 -16.47
CA GLY A 674 -20.38 8.35 -15.83
C GLY A 674 -21.57 8.31 -16.76
N THR A 675 -22.79 8.28 -16.20
CA THR A 675 -24.05 8.34 -16.95
C THR A 675 -24.87 9.60 -16.63
N LYS A 676 -24.56 10.28 -15.52
CA LYS A 676 -25.18 11.54 -15.11
C LYS A 676 -24.46 12.76 -15.72
N PRO A 677 -25.11 13.93 -15.74
CA PRO A 677 -24.48 15.16 -16.22
C PRO A 677 -23.26 15.54 -15.36
N ILE A 678 -22.17 15.90 -16.03
CA ILE A 678 -20.91 16.27 -15.35
C ILE A 678 -20.90 17.77 -15.03
N LEU A 679 -20.61 18.11 -13.78
CA LEU A 679 -20.30 19.46 -13.33
C LEU A 679 -18.80 19.56 -13.00
N LEU A 680 -18.13 20.55 -13.56
CA LEU A 680 -16.69 20.76 -13.37
C LEU A 680 -16.46 21.85 -12.34
N SER A 681 -15.60 21.58 -11.37
CA SER A 681 -15.18 22.54 -10.35
C SER A 681 -13.67 22.51 -10.22
N SER A 682 -13.02 23.67 -10.09
CA SER A 682 -11.58 23.74 -9.86
C SER A 682 -11.29 23.82 -8.35
N PHE A 683 -10.22 23.16 -7.93
CA PHE A 683 -9.72 23.26 -6.56
C PHE A 683 -8.19 23.12 -6.56
N SER A 684 -7.54 23.55 -5.48
CA SER A 684 -6.09 23.37 -5.30
C SER A 684 -5.80 22.44 -4.14
N SER A 685 -4.87 21.51 -4.33
CA SER A 685 -4.34 20.63 -3.28
C SER A 685 -2.83 20.47 -3.47
N GLY A 686 -2.06 20.49 -2.38
CA GLY A 686 -0.59 20.37 -2.45
C GLY A 686 0.10 21.43 -3.31
N GLY A 687 -0.50 22.61 -3.45
CA GLY A 687 0.01 23.70 -4.30
C GLY A 687 -0.19 23.53 -5.81
N GLN A 688 -0.88 22.47 -6.25
CA GLN A 688 -1.26 22.25 -7.66
C GLN A 688 -2.77 22.45 -7.85
N ARG A 689 -3.18 22.90 -9.04
CA ARG A 689 -4.59 23.05 -9.41
C ARG A 689 -5.10 21.77 -10.05
N HIS A 690 -6.28 21.33 -9.61
CA HIS A 690 -6.98 20.14 -10.07
C HIS A 690 -8.40 20.49 -10.48
N ILE A 691 -9.01 19.66 -11.33
CA ILE A 691 -10.43 19.77 -11.67
C ILE A 691 -11.16 18.56 -11.13
N PHE A 692 -12.27 18.79 -10.43
CA PHE A 692 -13.20 17.77 -9.99
C PHE A 692 -14.39 17.72 -10.94
N ALA A 693 -14.66 16.54 -11.48
CA ALA A 693 -15.85 16.21 -12.25
C ALA A 693 -16.88 15.55 -11.32
N ALA A 694 -17.87 16.33 -10.90
CA ALA A 694 -19.00 15.89 -10.10
C ALA A 694 -20.03 15.17 -10.99
N SER A 695 -20.34 13.91 -10.65
CA SER A 695 -21.28 13.03 -11.36
C SER A 695 -21.72 11.88 -10.43
N ASP A 696 -22.45 10.91 -10.97
CA ASP A 696 -22.61 9.55 -10.42
C ASP A 696 -21.29 8.78 -10.27
N ARG A 697 -20.23 9.23 -10.95
CA ARG A 697 -18.87 8.74 -10.76
C ARG A 697 -17.95 9.93 -10.61
N PRO A 698 -17.78 10.43 -9.38
CA PRO A 698 -16.93 11.57 -9.14
C PRO A 698 -15.48 11.28 -9.54
N THR A 699 -14.87 12.15 -10.34
CA THR A 699 -13.51 11.95 -10.86
C THR A 699 -12.66 13.20 -10.68
N ILE A 700 -11.42 13.03 -10.21
CA ILE A 700 -10.41 14.08 -10.15
C ILE A 700 -9.54 14.01 -11.41
N ILE A 701 -9.40 15.15 -12.07
CA ILE A 701 -8.61 15.38 -13.25
C ILE A 701 -7.38 16.19 -12.85
N TYR A 702 -6.21 15.62 -13.11
CA TYR A 702 -4.92 16.24 -12.81
C TYR A 702 -3.93 15.92 -13.93
N SER A 703 -2.82 16.67 -13.96
CA SER A 703 -1.70 16.37 -14.85
C SER A 703 -0.53 15.83 -14.05
N ASN A 704 0.12 14.82 -14.61
CA ASN A 704 1.42 14.35 -14.13
C ASN A 704 2.29 14.07 -15.36
N ASN A 705 3.51 14.61 -15.39
CA ASN A 705 4.43 14.51 -16.54
C ASN A 705 3.79 14.98 -17.86
N ARG A 706 3.00 16.06 -17.82
CA ARG A 706 2.27 16.66 -18.95
C ARG A 706 1.23 15.73 -19.59
N LYS A 707 0.77 14.70 -18.88
CA LYS A 707 -0.34 13.84 -19.29
C LYS A 707 -1.50 14.01 -18.33
N LEU A 708 -2.70 14.23 -18.87
CA LEU A 708 -3.93 14.27 -18.09
C LEU A 708 -4.30 12.86 -17.61
N LEU A 709 -4.52 12.73 -16.31
CA LEU A 709 -4.94 11.54 -15.61
C LEU A 709 -6.30 11.77 -14.98
N TYR A 710 -7.09 10.69 -14.92
CA TYR A 710 -8.45 10.67 -14.39
C TYR A 710 -8.48 9.64 -13.27
N SER A 711 -8.75 10.08 -12.05
CA SER A 711 -8.82 9.20 -10.88
C SER A 711 -10.19 9.31 -10.24
N ASN A 712 -10.90 8.19 -10.15
CA ASN A 712 -12.21 8.14 -9.52
C ASN A 712 -12.08 8.35 -8.01
N LEU A 713 -13.09 8.96 -7.42
CA LEU A 713 -13.24 9.12 -5.99
C LEU A 713 -14.12 7.98 -5.46
N ASN A 714 -13.81 7.44 -4.29
CA ASN A 714 -14.53 6.33 -3.67
C ASN A 714 -15.85 6.78 -3.01
N GLU A 715 -16.67 7.54 -3.75
CA GLU A 715 -17.95 8.08 -3.30
C GLU A 715 -19.03 7.82 -4.35
N ASN A 716 -20.24 7.49 -3.90
CA ASN A 716 -21.32 7.04 -4.79
C ASN A 716 -21.83 8.13 -5.73
N GLU A 717 -22.02 9.34 -5.22
CA GLU A 717 -22.50 10.47 -6.00
C GLU A 717 -22.11 11.76 -5.28
N VAL A 718 -21.41 12.64 -6.00
CA VAL A 718 -21.13 13.99 -5.53
C VAL A 718 -21.79 14.95 -6.50
N ALA A 719 -22.72 15.75 -6.00
CA ALA A 719 -23.44 16.72 -6.81
C ALA A 719 -22.61 17.99 -7.02
N PHE A 720 -21.93 18.46 -5.96
CA PHE A 720 -21.11 19.66 -5.99
C PHE A 720 -19.89 19.51 -5.09
N LEU A 721 -18.80 20.18 -5.46
CA LEU A 721 -17.57 20.27 -4.68
C LEU A 721 -17.11 21.73 -4.63
N CYS A 722 -16.58 22.13 -3.48
CA CYS A 722 -15.95 23.43 -3.27
C CYS A 722 -14.74 23.29 -2.33
N SER A 723 -13.66 24.05 -2.59
CA SER A 723 -12.56 24.19 -1.64
C SER A 723 -12.98 25.02 -0.44
N PHE A 724 -12.75 24.52 0.77
CA PHE A 724 -13.07 25.20 2.02
C PHE A 724 -11.93 25.02 3.02
N THR A 725 -10.98 25.96 3.00
CA THR A 725 -9.77 25.93 3.83
C THR A 725 -9.93 26.86 5.02
N THR A 726 -9.85 26.33 6.24
CA THR A 726 -9.99 27.14 7.47
C THR A 726 -8.84 26.88 8.42
N SER A 727 -8.73 27.66 9.51
CA SER A 727 -7.68 27.44 10.52
C SER A 727 -7.80 26.09 11.19
N SER A 728 -9.04 25.63 11.42
CA SER A 728 -9.38 24.39 12.11
C SER A 728 -9.31 23.19 11.15
N PHE A 729 -9.59 23.42 9.87
CA PHE A 729 -9.54 22.42 8.80
C PHE A 729 -8.70 22.93 7.61
N PRO A 730 -7.36 22.78 7.65
CA PRO A 730 -6.50 23.15 6.53
C PRO A 730 -6.73 22.23 5.32
N ASP A 731 -6.58 22.77 4.10
CA ASP A 731 -6.70 22.05 2.82
C ASP A 731 -7.95 21.16 2.68
N SER A 732 -9.06 21.58 3.28
CA SER A 732 -10.31 20.82 3.30
C SER A 732 -11.26 21.19 2.15
N LEU A 733 -12.17 20.28 1.86
CA LEU A 733 -13.13 20.37 0.76
C LEU A 733 -14.53 20.10 1.29
N ALA A 734 -15.48 20.87 0.77
CA ALA A 734 -16.90 20.67 1.01
C ALA A 734 -17.50 19.86 -0.14
N LEU A 735 -18.01 18.67 0.17
CA LEU A 735 -18.66 17.78 -0.77
C LEU A 735 -20.14 17.62 -0.44
N VAL A 736 -20.99 17.77 -1.45
CA VAL A 736 -22.43 17.55 -1.35
C VAL A 736 -22.76 16.17 -1.90
N LYS A 737 -23.07 15.23 -1.00
CA LYS A 737 -23.40 13.83 -1.28
C LYS A 737 -24.91 13.61 -1.17
N GLY A 738 -25.66 13.82 -2.26
CA GLY A 738 -27.10 13.61 -2.30
C GLY A 738 -27.90 14.45 -1.29
N GLN A 739 -28.07 13.94 -0.06
CA GLN A 739 -28.75 14.62 1.06
C GLN A 739 -27.82 15.04 2.22
N GLN A 740 -26.51 14.87 2.06
CA GLN A 740 -25.53 15.18 3.10
C GLN A 740 -24.49 16.16 2.58
N LEU A 741 -24.05 17.08 3.44
CA LEU A 741 -22.89 17.92 3.28
C LEU A 741 -21.76 17.34 4.15
N SER A 742 -20.65 17.02 3.53
CA SER A 742 -19.46 16.48 4.19
C SER A 742 -18.28 17.42 3.98
N LEU A 743 -17.52 17.67 5.04
CA LEU A 743 -16.23 18.32 4.99
C LEU A 743 -15.14 17.27 5.17
N GLY A 744 -14.15 17.27 4.29
CA GLY A 744 -13.05 16.33 4.39
C GLY A 744 -11.85 16.75 3.59
N THR A 745 -10.73 16.10 3.88
CA THR A 745 -9.51 16.22 3.08
C THR A 745 -9.46 15.07 2.07
N ILE A 746 -8.95 15.36 0.88
CA ILE A 746 -8.66 14.33 -0.11
C ILE A 746 -7.32 13.70 0.24
N ASP A 747 -7.24 12.36 0.17
CA ASP A 747 -5.97 11.65 0.25
C ASP A 747 -4.99 12.07 -0.84
N GLY A 748 -3.71 11.78 -0.65
CA GLY A 748 -2.73 11.91 -1.74
C GLY A 748 -3.28 11.25 -3.01
N ILE A 749 -3.23 11.98 -4.13
CA ILE A 749 -3.80 11.57 -5.43
C ILE A 749 -3.04 10.31 -5.92
N GLN A 750 -3.51 9.16 -5.45
CA GLN A 750 -3.00 7.83 -5.75
C GLN A 750 -4.10 7.03 -6.43
N LYS A 751 -3.71 6.08 -7.29
CA LYS A 751 -4.67 5.21 -7.99
C LYS A 751 -5.38 4.25 -7.04
N LEU A 752 -4.74 3.82 -5.95
CA LEU A 752 -5.29 2.87 -4.99
C LEU A 752 -5.37 3.53 -3.61
N HIS A 753 -6.55 3.49 -2.99
CA HIS A 753 -6.75 3.88 -1.60
C HIS A 753 -6.68 2.64 -0.71
N ILE A 754 -5.92 2.73 0.38
CA ILE A 754 -5.70 1.66 1.34
C ILE A 754 -6.20 2.13 2.71
N ARG A 755 -7.29 1.53 3.18
CA ARG A 755 -7.78 1.73 4.56
C ARG A 755 -7.24 0.64 5.47
N THR A 756 -6.66 1.05 6.59
CA THR A 756 -6.02 0.16 7.57
C THR A 756 -6.90 -0.03 8.80
N VAL A 757 -7.18 -1.29 9.15
CA VAL A 757 -7.88 -1.67 10.38
C VAL A 757 -6.92 -2.46 11.27
N PRO A 758 -6.35 -1.86 12.33
CA PRO A 758 -5.37 -2.53 13.18
C PRO A 758 -6.03 -3.62 14.03
N LEU A 759 -5.49 -4.84 14.01
CA LEU A 759 -5.98 -5.96 14.82
C LEU A 759 -5.16 -6.18 16.10
N GLY A 760 -3.88 -5.78 16.07
CA GLY A 760 -2.93 -6.00 17.16
C GLY A 760 -2.40 -7.45 17.25
N GLU A 761 -2.79 -8.31 16.32
CA GLU A 761 -2.46 -9.74 16.24
C GLU A 761 -2.41 -10.17 14.76
N GLN A 762 -1.67 -11.22 14.44
CA GLN A 762 -1.48 -11.66 13.05
C GLN A 762 -2.74 -12.32 12.48
N PRO A 763 -3.41 -11.73 11.47
CA PRO A 763 -4.54 -12.39 10.81
C PRO A 763 -4.03 -13.50 9.88
N ARG A 764 -4.64 -14.69 9.93
CA ARG A 764 -4.26 -15.83 9.06
C ARG A 764 -5.21 -16.07 7.91
N ARG A 765 -6.52 -16.02 8.17
CA ARG A 765 -7.55 -16.30 7.17
C ARG A 765 -8.71 -15.33 7.31
N ILE A 766 -9.41 -15.08 6.20
CA ILE A 766 -10.61 -14.24 6.16
C ILE A 766 -11.69 -14.86 5.30
N ALA A 767 -12.94 -14.76 5.74
CA ALA A 767 -14.12 -15.10 4.96
C ALA A 767 -15.19 -14.03 5.15
N HIS A 768 -15.99 -13.81 4.11
CA HIS A 768 -17.18 -12.97 4.18
C HIS A 768 -18.43 -13.81 4.25
N GLN A 769 -19.42 -13.33 5.01
CA GLN A 769 -20.76 -13.87 4.96
C GLN A 769 -21.75 -12.78 4.54
N LEU A 770 -22.27 -12.91 3.31
CA LEU A 770 -23.20 -11.96 2.72
C LEU A 770 -24.54 -11.87 3.47
N SER A 771 -25.04 -12.98 4.01
CA SER A 771 -26.34 -13.02 4.71
C SER A 771 -26.32 -12.26 6.04
N SER A 772 -25.18 -12.24 6.73
CA SER A 772 -25.00 -11.55 8.01
C SER A 772 -24.28 -10.21 7.89
N ARG A 773 -23.86 -9.80 6.67
CA ARG A 773 -23.09 -8.57 6.42
C ARG A 773 -21.88 -8.43 7.35
N SER A 774 -21.11 -9.52 7.44
CA SER A 774 -19.98 -9.60 8.37
C SER A 774 -18.77 -10.30 7.76
N TRP A 775 -17.59 -9.93 8.26
CA TRP A 775 -16.31 -10.58 7.98
C TRP A 775 -15.91 -11.43 9.16
N ALA A 776 -15.46 -12.66 8.93
CA ALA A 776 -14.79 -13.45 9.94
C ALA A 776 -13.29 -13.51 9.63
N SER A 777 -12.46 -13.09 10.58
CA SER A 777 -11.00 -13.24 10.51
C SER A 777 -10.51 -14.10 11.67
N SER A 778 -9.48 -14.91 11.42
CA SER A 778 -8.84 -15.76 12.41
C SER A 778 -7.47 -15.21 12.82
N PRO A 779 -7.41 -14.25 13.75
CA PRO A 779 -6.16 -13.81 14.32
C PRO A 779 -5.55 -14.93 15.17
N SER A 780 -4.27 -15.17 14.96
CA SER A 780 -3.47 -16.09 15.76
C SER A 780 -2.57 -15.27 16.67
N ALA A 781 -2.80 -15.36 17.97
CA ALA A 781 -1.85 -14.90 18.95
C ALA A 781 -0.62 -15.80 18.85
N HIS A 782 0.52 -15.24 18.44
CA HIS A 782 1.78 -15.95 18.57
C HIS A 782 2.07 -16.07 20.08
N PRO A 783 2.51 -17.23 20.59
CA PRO A 783 3.00 -17.30 21.95
C PRO A 783 4.18 -16.32 22.07
N GLN A 784 3.98 -15.19 22.73
CA GLN A 784 5.09 -14.53 23.42
C GLN A 784 5.64 -15.58 24.38
N GLU A 785 6.90 -15.97 24.20
CA GLU A 785 7.45 -17.16 24.83
C GLU A 785 7.47 -17.14 26.36
N GLN A 786 7.19 -18.33 26.92
CA GLN A 786 7.88 -18.95 28.07
C GLN A 786 8.01 -18.19 29.39
N THR A 787 7.14 -17.24 29.71
CA THR A 787 6.82 -17.00 31.13
C THR A 787 5.93 -18.14 31.61
N LEU A 788 6.51 -19.14 32.31
CA LEU A 788 5.84 -20.20 33.08
C LEU A 788 4.64 -20.84 32.36
N VAL A 789 4.79 -21.97 31.64
CA VAL A 789 3.87 -23.11 31.35
C VAL A 789 2.31 -22.92 31.25
N SER A 790 1.70 -21.79 31.55
CA SER A 790 0.26 -21.60 31.76
C SER A 790 -0.42 -20.66 30.75
N ASP A 791 0.28 -19.77 30.06
CA ASP A 791 -0.34 -18.82 29.12
C ASP A 791 0.26 -18.90 27.70
N ILE A 792 0.07 -20.05 27.05
CA ILE A 792 0.24 -20.13 25.58
C ILE A 792 -0.89 -19.30 24.96
N GLY A 793 -0.54 -18.27 24.19
CA GLY A 793 -1.48 -17.38 23.50
C GLY A 793 -2.59 -18.16 22.82
N ARG A 794 -3.85 -17.86 23.18
CA ARG A 794 -5.02 -18.54 22.63
C ARG A 794 -5.39 -17.88 21.30
N SER A 795 -5.61 -18.68 20.26
CA SER A 795 -6.10 -18.17 18.98
C SER A 795 -7.57 -17.78 19.08
N HIS A 796 -7.98 -16.77 18.31
CA HIS A 796 -9.35 -16.27 18.31
C HIS A 796 -9.94 -16.30 16.90
N LEU A 797 -11.26 -16.43 16.82
CA LEU A 797 -12.04 -16.05 15.66
C LEU A 797 -12.77 -14.75 15.98
N ARG A 798 -12.61 -13.73 15.16
CA ARG A 798 -13.26 -12.42 15.33
C ARG A 798 -14.17 -12.15 14.15
N VAL A 799 -15.38 -11.69 14.44
CA VAL A 799 -16.37 -11.27 13.44
C VAL A 799 -16.47 -9.75 13.46
N PHE A 800 -16.34 -9.13 12.30
CA PHE A 800 -16.35 -7.69 12.09
C PHE A 800 -17.53 -7.29 11.21
N SER A 801 -18.00 -6.05 11.37
CA SER A 801 -18.97 -5.45 10.44
C SER A 801 -18.37 -5.27 9.04
N ASP A 802 -19.17 -5.42 8.00
CA ASP A 802 -18.72 -5.25 6.62
C ASP A 802 -18.40 -3.80 6.21
N SER A 803 -19.03 -2.83 6.88
CA SER A 803 -18.97 -1.40 6.54
C SER A 803 -18.05 -0.63 7.47
N SER A 804 -18.26 -0.75 8.79
CA SER A 804 -17.45 -0.03 9.77
C SER A 804 -16.14 -0.74 10.11
N PHE A 805 -16.08 -2.06 9.91
CA PHE A 805 -15.01 -2.95 10.40
C PHE A 805 -14.87 -2.98 11.94
N ASP A 806 -15.93 -2.60 12.66
CA ASP A 806 -15.98 -2.75 14.11
C ASP A 806 -16.09 -4.23 14.50
N LEU A 807 -15.45 -4.59 15.62
CA LEU A 807 -15.53 -5.92 16.19
C LEU A 807 -16.94 -6.18 16.74
N LEU A 808 -17.65 -7.14 16.16
CA LEU A 808 -19.01 -7.52 16.55
C LEU A 808 -19.02 -8.65 17.59
N ALA A 809 -18.21 -9.70 17.35
CA ALA A 809 -18.16 -10.87 18.22
C ALA A 809 -16.80 -11.56 18.17
N SER A 810 -16.45 -12.29 19.23
CA SER A 810 -15.23 -13.09 19.28
C SER A 810 -15.47 -14.47 19.87
N TYR A 811 -14.85 -15.49 19.30
CA TYR A 811 -14.84 -16.86 19.78
C TYR A 811 -13.40 -17.29 20.08
N GLN A 812 -13.15 -17.89 21.24
CA GLN A 812 -11.83 -18.34 21.64
C GLN A 812 -11.66 -19.83 21.32
N LEU A 813 -10.56 -20.17 20.63
CA LEU A 813 -10.23 -21.56 20.29
C LEU A 813 -9.59 -22.29 21.48
N GLY A 814 -9.45 -23.61 21.36
CA GLY A 814 -8.82 -24.45 22.37
C GLY A 814 -7.34 -24.10 22.64
N SER A 815 -6.81 -24.58 23.76
CA SER A 815 -5.39 -24.44 24.08
C SER A 815 -4.52 -25.13 23.02
N GLN A 816 -3.48 -24.45 22.52
CA GLN A 816 -2.59 -24.97 21.46
C GLN A 816 -3.29 -25.25 20.12
N GLU A 817 -4.50 -24.71 19.93
CA GLU A 817 -5.24 -24.83 18.68
C GLU A 817 -5.02 -23.59 17.79
N ILE A 818 -4.69 -23.82 16.52
CA ILE A 818 -4.44 -22.76 15.55
C ILE A 818 -5.43 -22.90 14.38
N PRO A 819 -6.09 -21.80 13.97
CA PRO A 819 -6.96 -21.79 12.80
C PRO A 819 -6.13 -21.78 11.52
N THR A 820 -6.39 -22.74 10.65
CA THR A 820 -5.64 -22.98 9.40
C THR A 820 -6.47 -22.67 8.16
N ALA A 821 -7.80 -22.83 8.23
CA ALA A 821 -8.71 -22.56 7.13
C ALA A 821 -10.05 -21.97 7.63
N ILE A 822 -10.68 -21.12 6.81
CA ILE A 822 -12.01 -20.58 7.07
C ILE A 822 -12.79 -20.49 5.76
N THR A 823 -14.09 -20.77 5.81
CA THR A 823 -15.03 -20.48 4.71
C THR A 823 -16.41 -20.14 5.28
N SER A 824 -17.26 -19.50 4.48
CA SER A 824 -18.67 -19.30 4.78
C SER A 824 -19.52 -20.08 3.78
N MET A 825 -20.48 -20.87 4.25
CA MET A 825 -21.42 -21.59 3.38
C MET A 825 -22.74 -21.91 4.07
N ALA A 826 -23.77 -22.19 3.27
CA ALA A 826 -25.04 -22.76 3.72
C ALA A 826 -25.19 -24.20 3.18
N PHE A 827 -25.79 -25.08 3.96
CA PHE A 827 -26.07 -26.47 3.54
C PHE A 827 -27.48 -26.58 2.95
N GLY A 828 -27.65 -27.10 1.73
CA GLY A 828 -28.96 -27.19 1.05
C GLY A 828 -28.92 -27.90 -0.31
N SER A 829 -30.04 -28.51 -0.72
CA SER A 829 -30.16 -29.51 -1.80
C SER A 829 -29.98 -28.96 -3.22
N GLY A 830 -29.16 -29.65 -4.01
CA GLY A 830 -28.82 -29.29 -5.38
C GLY A 830 -29.97 -29.27 -6.39
N SER A 831 -29.88 -28.29 -7.29
CA SER A 831 -30.35 -28.35 -8.67
C SER A 831 -29.29 -27.62 -9.51
N ALA A 832 -28.20 -28.34 -9.81
CA ALA A 832 -27.18 -27.90 -10.75
C ALA A 832 -27.66 -28.21 -12.17
N ALA A 833 -28.50 -27.32 -12.70
CA ALA A 833 -28.75 -27.16 -14.13
C ALA A 833 -29.21 -25.71 -14.32
N ASP A 834 -28.55 -24.96 -15.20
CA ASP A 834 -28.76 -23.53 -15.51
C ASP A 834 -28.26 -22.48 -14.50
N LYS A 835 -26.97 -22.53 -14.14
CA LYS A 835 -26.20 -21.29 -13.93
C LYS A 835 -25.03 -21.26 -14.93
N PRO A 836 -24.98 -20.30 -15.87
CA PRO A 836 -23.78 -20.10 -16.66
C PRO A 836 -22.70 -19.41 -15.81
N ASP A 837 -21.49 -19.92 -16.00
CA ASP A 837 -20.17 -19.31 -15.82
C ASP A 837 -19.67 -18.89 -14.42
N GLY A 838 -18.70 -19.68 -13.93
CA GLY A 838 -17.43 -19.12 -13.47
C GLY A 838 -17.31 -18.58 -12.04
N ALA A 839 -17.78 -19.30 -11.02
CA ALA A 839 -17.45 -19.00 -9.62
C ALA A 839 -16.91 -20.26 -8.90
N ALA A 840 -15.60 -20.48 -9.03
CA ALA A 840 -14.86 -21.42 -8.21
C ALA A 840 -14.60 -20.79 -6.83
N ALA A 841 -15.23 -21.31 -5.79
CA ALA A 841 -14.93 -21.10 -4.36
C ALA A 841 -14.29 -19.74 -4.00
N GLY A 842 -15.04 -18.66 -4.20
CA GLY A 842 -14.77 -17.32 -3.72
C GLY A 842 -16.11 -16.60 -3.71
N GLY A 843 -16.57 -16.17 -2.54
CA GLY A 843 -17.89 -15.58 -2.39
C GLY A 843 -18.04 -14.33 -3.25
N ALA A 844 -18.69 -14.48 -4.41
CA ALA A 844 -19.29 -13.40 -5.20
C ALA A 844 -20.64 -13.94 -5.71
N ALA A 845 -21.72 -13.28 -5.31
CA ALA A 845 -23.08 -13.77 -5.43
C ALA A 845 -23.71 -13.45 -6.79
N GLY A 846 -24.47 -14.42 -7.30
CA GLY A 846 -25.60 -14.20 -8.20
C GLY A 846 -26.85 -14.81 -7.59
N ALA A 847 -27.66 -14.00 -6.91
CA ALA A 847 -29.04 -14.31 -6.53
C ALA A 847 -29.89 -13.07 -6.79
N SER A 848 -30.62 -13.10 -7.91
CA SER A 848 -31.62 -12.11 -8.28
C SER A 848 -32.99 -12.45 -7.69
N SER A 849 -33.70 -11.38 -7.35
CA SER A 849 -35.15 -11.24 -7.16
C SER A 849 -35.82 -11.82 -5.91
N SER A 850 -36.43 -10.89 -5.19
CA SER A 850 -37.67 -11.01 -4.43
C SER A 850 -38.64 -12.07 -4.97
N GLY A 851 -38.80 -13.14 -4.20
CA GLY A 851 -39.87 -14.11 -4.33
C GLY A 851 -40.13 -14.69 -2.94
N SER A 852 -41.29 -14.36 -2.36
CA SER A 852 -41.73 -14.93 -1.09
C SER A 852 -41.91 -16.45 -1.22
N GLY A 853 -41.10 -17.24 -0.51
CA GLY A 853 -41.40 -18.64 -0.20
C GLY A 853 -40.33 -19.67 -0.58
N SER A 854 -39.27 -19.77 0.22
CA SER A 854 -38.56 -21.02 0.54
C SER A 854 -37.72 -20.77 1.79
N GLU A 855 -37.76 -21.66 2.79
CA GLU A 855 -37.00 -21.51 4.04
C GLU A 855 -35.49 -21.38 3.74
N ASP A 856 -34.93 -20.19 3.92
CA ASP A 856 -33.51 -19.91 3.74
C ASP A 856 -32.70 -20.77 4.71
N SER A 857 -31.88 -21.68 4.17
CA SER A 857 -31.00 -22.50 4.99
C SER A 857 -29.98 -21.59 5.71
N PRO A 858 -29.77 -21.77 7.02
CA PRO A 858 -28.84 -20.94 7.78
C PRO A 858 -27.42 -21.08 7.22
N ALA A 859 -26.73 -19.93 7.10
CA ALA A 859 -25.34 -19.88 6.70
C ALA A 859 -24.41 -19.96 7.93
N TYR A 860 -23.33 -20.72 7.79
CA TYR A 860 -22.38 -21.02 8.85
C TYR A 860 -20.96 -20.59 8.46
N TYR A 861 -20.19 -20.17 9.46
CA TYR A 861 -18.74 -20.08 9.38
C TYR A 861 -18.13 -21.45 9.70
N ILE A 862 -17.33 -21.97 8.78
CA ILE A 862 -16.64 -23.25 8.93
C ILE A 862 -15.16 -22.97 9.13
N VAL A 863 -14.62 -23.44 10.25
CA VAL A 863 -13.21 -23.24 10.62
C VAL A 863 -12.51 -24.59 10.71
N GLY A 864 -11.44 -24.74 9.93
CA GLY A 864 -10.49 -25.84 10.07
C GLY A 864 -9.37 -25.46 11.04
N THR A 865 -9.04 -26.35 11.97
CA THR A 865 -8.00 -26.13 12.97
C THR A 865 -6.95 -27.25 12.96
N ALA A 866 -5.81 -26.95 13.58
CA ALA A 866 -4.76 -27.91 13.89
C ALA A 866 -4.31 -27.73 15.35
N VAL A 867 -4.13 -28.84 16.08
CA VAL A 867 -3.58 -28.83 17.44
C VAL A 867 -2.07 -29.01 17.35
N ILE A 868 -1.31 -27.96 17.63
CA ILE A 868 0.15 -27.98 17.49
C ILE A 868 0.78 -28.34 18.83
N ARG A 869 1.48 -29.48 18.88
CA ARG A 869 2.29 -29.88 20.03
C ARG A 869 3.77 -29.69 19.71
N PRO A 870 4.57 -29.07 20.59
CA PRO A 870 6.00 -28.84 20.33
C PRO A 870 6.81 -30.10 20.02
N ASN A 871 6.36 -31.26 20.49
CA ASN A 871 7.05 -32.54 20.31
C ASN A 871 6.65 -33.28 19.01
N GLU A 872 5.69 -32.76 18.24
CA GLU A 872 5.19 -33.39 17.01
C GLU A 872 5.70 -32.63 15.77
N VAL A 873 6.27 -33.36 14.82
CA VAL A 873 6.72 -32.81 13.53
C VAL A 873 5.53 -32.49 12.62
N GLU A 874 4.45 -33.28 12.73
CA GLU A 874 3.21 -33.10 11.99
C GLU A 874 2.02 -33.18 12.97
N PRO A 875 1.02 -32.29 12.88
CA PRO A 875 -0.14 -32.33 13.76
C PRO A 875 -0.91 -33.66 13.61
N SER A 876 -1.03 -34.40 14.71
CA SER A 876 -1.80 -35.65 14.76
C SER A 876 -3.31 -35.45 14.92
N LYS A 877 -3.74 -34.24 15.30
CA LYS A 877 -5.12 -33.88 15.61
C LYS A 877 -5.51 -32.50 15.09
N GLY A 878 -6.77 -32.36 14.70
CA GLY A 878 -7.40 -31.09 14.33
C GLY A 878 -8.92 -31.18 14.43
N HIS A 879 -9.60 -30.05 14.27
CA HIS A 879 -11.06 -29.99 14.30
C HIS A 879 -11.63 -29.25 13.10
N ILE A 880 -12.86 -29.60 12.74
CA ILE A 880 -13.72 -28.80 11.87
C ILE A 880 -14.84 -28.25 12.75
N LEU A 881 -14.90 -26.93 12.89
CA LEU A 881 -15.87 -26.21 13.70
C LEU A 881 -16.92 -25.55 12.80
N LEU A 882 -18.20 -25.81 13.06
CA LEU A 882 -19.33 -25.09 12.47
C LEU A 882 -19.84 -24.07 13.46
N LEU A 883 -19.74 -22.80 13.08
CA LEU A 883 -20.08 -21.66 13.91
C LEU A 883 -21.22 -20.87 13.25
N SER A 884 -22.24 -20.51 14.04
CA SER A 884 -23.32 -19.65 13.60
C SER A 884 -23.23 -18.28 14.29
N TYR A 885 -23.33 -17.23 13.49
CA TYR A 885 -23.39 -15.85 13.94
C TYR A 885 -24.76 -15.25 13.59
N THR A 886 -25.45 -14.74 14.60
CA THR A 886 -26.72 -14.02 14.41
C THR A 886 -26.45 -12.52 14.45
N PRO A 887 -26.83 -11.73 13.43
CA PRO A 887 -26.62 -10.29 13.46
C PRO A 887 -27.20 -9.65 14.73
N GLY A 888 -26.38 -8.84 15.42
CA GLY A 888 -26.74 -8.21 16.69
C GLY A 888 -26.41 -9.00 17.95
N SER A 889 -25.97 -10.26 17.86
CA SER A 889 -25.39 -10.98 19.00
C SER A 889 -23.92 -10.61 19.20
N SER A 890 -23.47 -10.48 20.45
CA SER A 890 -22.05 -10.29 20.79
C SER A 890 -21.27 -11.60 20.89
N SER A 891 -21.96 -12.74 20.74
CA SER A 891 -21.40 -14.08 20.83
C SER A 891 -21.59 -14.87 19.54
N ILE A 892 -20.68 -15.82 19.32
CA ILE A 892 -20.72 -16.79 18.23
C ILE A 892 -21.11 -18.14 18.84
N THR A 893 -22.05 -18.84 18.19
CA THR A 893 -22.55 -20.13 18.67
C THR A 893 -21.86 -21.29 17.96
N LEU A 894 -21.33 -22.25 18.72
CA LEU A 894 -20.79 -23.50 18.18
C LEU A 894 -21.95 -24.47 17.92
N VAL A 895 -22.12 -24.85 16.66
CA VAL A 895 -23.20 -25.73 16.19
C VAL A 895 -22.74 -27.18 16.18
N GLU A 896 -21.55 -27.45 15.63
CA GLU A 896 -20.96 -28.78 15.54
C GLU A 896 -19.43 -28.69 15.60
N GLN A 897 -18.80 -29.68 16.22
CA GLN A 897 -17.35 -29.87 16.25
C GLN A 897 -17.01 -31.30 15.84
N MET A 898 -16.28 -31.46 14.74
CA MET A 898 -15.80 -32.76 14.25
C MET A 898 -14.30 -32.90 14.50
N GLU A 899 -13.87 -33.95 15.22
CA GLU A 899 -12.45 -34.28 15.37
C GLU A 899 -11.94 -35.02 14.13
N VAL A 900 -10.77 -34.61 13.64
CA VAL A 900 -10.09 -35.25 12.51
C VAL A 900 -8.65 -35.62 12.88
N HIS A 901 -8.16 -36.69 12.26
CA HIS A 901 -6.80 -37.20 12.46
C HIS A 901 -5.80 -36.47 11.54
N GLY A 902 -5.50 -35.23 11.89
CA GLY A 902 -4.54 -34.39 11.16
C GLY A 902 -4.89 -32.91 11.24
N ALA A 903 -4.06 -32.06 10.63
CA ALA A 903 -4.36 -30.66 10.42
C ALA A 903 -5.31 -30.45 9.24
N VAL A 904 -6.31 -29.58 9.41
CA VAL A 904 -7.22 -29.19 8.32
C VAL A 904 -6.62 -28.01 7.53
N TYR A 905 -5.91 -28.26 6.44
CA TYR A 905 -5.19 -27.19 5.73
C TYR A 905 -6.10 -26.28 4.89
N ASN A 906 -7.19 -26.81 4.33
CA ASN A 906 -8.12 -26.07 3.50
C ASN A 906 -9.55 -26.60 3.65
N VAL A 907 -10.54 -25.72 3.52
CA VAL A 907 -11.97 -26.04 3.49
C VAL A 907 -12.65 -25.22 2.40
N CYS A 908 -13.53 -25.84 1.62
CA CYS A 908 -14.34 -25.13 0.64
C CYS A 908 -15.74 -25.75 0.51
N GLU A 909 -16.67 -24.94 0.01
CA GLU A 909 -17.98 -25.42 -0.40
C GLU A 909 -17.84 -26.17 -1.74
N PHE A 910 -18.57 -27.29 -1.86
CA PHE A 910 -18.63 -28.09 -3.06
C PHE A 910 -20.01 -28.73 -3.23
N GLN A 911 -20.83 -28.22 -4.16
CA GLN A 911 -22.15 -28.78 -4.49
C GLN A 911 -23.07 -28.93 -3.26
N GLY A 912 -23.08 -27.95 -2.37
CA GLY A 912 -23.85 -27.96 -1.11
C GLY A 912 -23.25 -28.86 -0.02
N LYS A 913 -22.06 -29.44 -0.25
CA LYS A 913 -21.29 -30.27 0.68
C LYS A 913 -20.01 -29.54 1.10
N LEU A 914 -19.38 -30.02 2.17
CA LEU A 914 -18.13 -29.48 2.68
C LEU A 914 -16.97 -30.35 2.20
N LEU A 915 -16.06 -29.78 1.41
CA LEU A 915 -14.82 -30.43 1.01
C LEU A 915 -13.67 -29.92 1.91
N ALA A 916 -12.90 -30.81 2.51
CA ALA A 916 -11.83 -30.47 3.43
C ALA A 916 -10.56 -31.28 3.15
N THR A 917 -9.40 -30.65 3.24
CA THR A 917 -8.10 -31.33 3.18
C THR A 917 -7.54 -31.56 4.57
N VAL A 918 -7.25 -32.81 4.90
CA VAL A 918 -6.70 -33.23 6.20
C VAL A 918 -5.39 -33.98 5.95
N ASN A 919 -4.26 -33.38 6.30
CA ASN A 919 -2.91 -33.87 5.95
C ASN A 919 -2.80 -34.31 4.49
N ASN A 920 -2.63 -35.60 4.23
CA ASN A 920 -2.47 -36.18 2.91
C ASN A 920 -3.78 -36.68 2.28
N LYS A 921 -4.94 -36.37 2.86
CA LYS A 921 -6.26 -36.87 2.43
C LYS A 921 -7.22 -35.74 2.11
N VAL A 922 -8.09 -35.99 1.12
CA VAL A 922 -9.23 -35.13 0.80
C VAL A 922 -10.51 -35.81 1.26
N HIS A 923 -11.29 -35.10 2.08
CA HIS A 923 -12.53 -35.57 2.68
C HIS A 923 -13.71 -34.77 2.13
N LEU A 924 -14.78 -35.45 1.72
CA LEU A 924 -16.06 -34.83 1.39
C LEU A 924 -17.08 -35.15 2.48
N PHE A 925 -17.63 -34.13 3.11
CA PHE A 925 -18.60 -34.23 4.18
C PHE A 925 -19.97 -33.71 3.72
N LYS A 926 -21.03 -34.42 4.11
CA LYS A 926 -22.41 -33.98 3.97
C LYS A 926 -22.99 -33.57 5.32
N TRP A 927 -23.92 -32.63 5.28
CA TRP A 927 -24.72 -32.25 6.44
C TRP A 927 -25.97 -33.13 6.51
N ALA A 928 -25.99 -34.07 7.45
CA ALA A 928 -27.06 -35.06 7.55
C ALA A 928 -27.84 -34.90 8.87
N ALA A 929 -29.15 -35.18 8.84
CA ALA A 929 -29.95 -35.24 10.05
C ALA A 929 -29.58 -36.51 10.84
N ALA A 930 -29.12 -36.34 12.08
CA ALA A 930 -28.82 -37.43 13.00
C ALA A 930 -30.08 -37.94 13.70
N ALA A 931 -29.98 -39.12 14.33
CA ALA A 931 -31.10 -39.87 14.95
C ALA A 931 -31.75 -39.22 16.21
N ALA A 932 -31.59 -37.91 16.42
CA ALA A 932 -32.13 -37.16 17.56
C ALA A 932 -32.66 -35.76 17.20
N GLY A 933 -32.87 -35.46 15.91
CA GLY A 933 -33.28 -34.12 15.47
C GLY A 933 -32.17 -33.06 15.47
N ARG A 934 -30.93 -33.46 15.80
CA ARG A 934 -29.71 -32.67 15.56
C ARG A 934 -29.15 -32.99 14.18
N HIS A 935 -28.56 -32.02 13.50
CA HIS A 935 -27.78 -32.29 12.29
C HIS A 935 -26.31 -32.50 12.66
N GLU A 936 -25.63 -33.39 11.95
CA GLU A 936 -24.20 -33.67 12.14
C GLU A 936 -23.47 -33.77 10.80
N LEU A 937 -22.16 -33.51 10.81
CA LEU A 937 -21.31 -33.70 9.65
C LEU A 937 -20.98 -35.18 9.51
N VAL A 938 -21.25 -35.76 8.33
CA VAL A 938 -20.96 -37.17 8.05
C VAL A 938 -20.11 -37.26 6.79
N SER A 939 -19.10 -38.14 6.78
CA SER A 939 -18.30 -38.41 5.57
C SER A 939 -19.20 -38.99 4.49
N ASP A 940 -19.22 -38.36 3.32
CA ASP A 940 -20.05 -38.79 2.19
C ASP A 940 -19.33 -39.81 1.31
N CYS A 941 -18.05 -39.58 1.01
CA CYS A 941 -17.19 -40.50 0.27
C CYS A 941 -16.05 -41.04 1.15
N SER A 942 -15.40 -42.11 0.68
CA SER A 942 -14.11 -42.53 1.25
C SER A 942 -13.06 -41.45 0.98
N PRO A 943 -12.19 -41.13 1.97
CA PRO A 943 -11.17 -40.13 1.76
C PRO A 943 -10.15 -40.62 0.74
N ILE A 944 -9.82 -39.76 -0.22
CA ILE A 944 -8.82 -40.06 -1.23
C ILE A 944 -7.46 -39.52 -0.78
N GLY A 945 -6.45 -40.39 -0.81
CA GLY A 945 -5.08 -40.03 -0.49
C GLY A 945 -4.37 -39.39 -1.67
N VAL A 946 -3.73 -38.25 -1.43
CA VAL A 946 -2.70 -37.67 -2.28
C VAL A 946 -1.33 -38.06 -1.70
N GLN A 947 -0.24 -37.79 -2.41
CA GLN A 947 1.07 -38.36 -2.10
C GLN A 947 1.68 -37.83 -0.79
N VAL A 948 1.68 -36.51 -0.56
CA VAL A 948 2.41 -35.93 0.58
C VAL A 948 1.51 -35.12 1.48
N LEU A 949 1.10 -33.91 1.10
CA LEU A 949 0.31 -33.01 1.94
C LEU A 949 -0.57 -32.10 1.07
N CYS A 950 -1.87 -32.07 1.35
CA CYS A 950 -2.88 -31.34 0.58
C CYS A 950 -3.07 -29.92 1.15
N LEU A 951 -2.27 -28.95 0.71
CA LEU A 951 -2.29 -27.58 1.24
C LEU A 951 -3.32 -26.68 0.54
N PHE A 952 -3.48 -26.84 -0.77
CA PHE A 952 -4.33 -25.96 -1.58
C PHE A 952 -5.45 -26.74 -2.25
N LEU A 953 -6.60 -26.09 -2.40
CA LEU A 953 -7.81 -26.67 -2.95
C LEU A 953 -8.50 -25.63 -3.79
N ALA A 954 -8.87 -26.00 -5.01
CA ALA A 954 -9.68 -25.19 -5.91
C ALA A 954 -10.73 -26.09 -6.58
N VAL A 955 -11.93 -25.56 -6.79
CA VAL A 955 -13.10 -26.36 -7.17
C VAL A 955 -13.89 -25.66 -8.27
N ARG A 956 -14.27 -26.38 -9.33
CA ARG A 956 -15.12 -25.87 -10.41
C ARG A 956 -15.95 -26.99 -11.03
N GLY A 957 -17.27 -26.87 -11.01
CA GLY A 957 -18.17 -27.91 -11.48
C GLY A 957 -18.00 -29.21 -10.71
N ASP A 958 -17.62 -30.29 -11.39
CA ASP A 958 -17.30 -31.60 -10.81
C ASP A 958 -15.79 -31.80 -10.56
N PHE A 959 -14.96 -30.85 -10.98
CA PHE A 959 -13.50 -30.93 -10.87
C PHE A 959 -13.02 -30.34 -9.55
N VAL A 960 -12.13 -31.08 -8.90
CA VAL A 960 -11.44 -30.67 -7.68
C VAL A 960 -9.94 -30.72 -7.95
N VAL A 961 -9.27 -29.58 -7.85
CA VAL A 961 -7.83 -29.47 -8.05
C VAL A 961 -7.15 -29.33 -6.69
N VAL A 962 -6.22 -30.24 -6.43
CA VAL A 962 -5.47 -30.30 -5.17
C VAL A 962 -4.03 -29.91 -5.43
N GLY A 963 -3.54 -28.92 -4.69
CA GLY A 963 -2.14 -28.53 -4.66
C GLY A 963 -1.42 -29.24 -3.52
N ASP A 964 -0.42 -30.05 -3.87
CA ASP A 964 0.44 -30.76 -2.93
C ASP A 964 1.63 -29.87 -2.49
N LEU A 965 2.17 -30.11 -1.29
CA LEU A 965 3.38 -29.42 -0.80
C LEU A 965 4.59 -29.60 -1.72
N MET A 966 4.82 -30.79 -2.30
CA MET A 966 6.03 -31.06 -3.12
C MET A 966 5.75 -31.72 -4.48
N ASN A 967 4.54 -32.26 -4.70
CA ASN A 967 4.18 -32.97 -5.93
C ASN A 967 3.19 -32.19 -6.81
N SER A 968 3.34 -30.87 -6.89
CA SER A 968 2.57 -30.01 -7.81
C SER A 968 1.05 -30.27 -7.71
N ILE A 969 0.37 -30.40 -8.84
CA ILE A 969 -1.10 -30.45 -8.92
C ILE A 969 -1.61 -31.87 -9.18
N THR A 970 -2.64 -32.27 -8.44
CA THR A 970 -3.48 -33.44 -8.71
C THR A 970 -4.91 -33.03 -9.03
N LEU A 971 -5.43 -33.47 -10.18
CA LEU A 971 -6.81 -33.25 -10.61
C LEU A 971 -7.68 -34.44 -10.19
N LEU A 972 -8.72 -34.17 -9.42
CA LEU A 972 -9.76 -35.09 -8.99
C LEU A 972 -11.08 -34.77 -9.70
N VAL A 973 -11.91 -35.79 -9.91
CA VAL A 973 -13.27 -35.66 -10.43
C VAL A 973 -14.23 -36.31 -9.45
N TYR A 974 -15.30 -35.61 -9.11
CA TYR A 974 -16.39 -36.17 -8.33
C TYR A 974 -17.43 -36.80 -9.25
N LYS A 975 -17.68 -38.08 -9.08
CA LYS A 975 -18.74 -38.79 -9.78
C LYS A 975 -19.99 -38.84 -8.92
N ALA A 976 -20.91 -37.91 -9.15
CA ALA A 976 -22.14 -37.81 -8.36
C ALA A 976 -22.98 -39.10 -8.34
N ALA A 977 -22.98 -39.87 -9.44
CA ALA A 977 -23.69 -41.14 -9.55
C ALA A 977 -23.09 -42.26 -8.68
N GLU A 978 -21.77 -42.24 -8.47
CA GLU A 978 -21.04 -43.26 -7.69
C GLU A 978 -20.79 -42.80 -6.25
N GLY A 979 -20.93 -41.51 -5.95
CA GLY A 979 -20.59 -40.93 -4.65
C GLY A 979 -19.10 -41.02 -4.33
N SER A 980 -18.25 -41.04 -5.36
CA SER A 980 -16.80 -41.28 -5.25
C SER A 980 -16.00 -40.10 -5.84
N LEU A 981 -14.82 -39.87 -5.25
CA LEU A 981 -13.78 -39.00 -5.81
C LEU A 981 -12.73 -39.88 -6.49
N GLU A 982 -12.36 -39.56 -7.72
CA GLU A 982 -11.35 -40.28 -8.49
C GLU A 982 -10.25 -39.35 -8.99
N VAL A 983 -9.01 -39.86 -9.05
CA VAL A 983 -7.88 -39.12 -9.64
C VAL A 983 -8.01 -39.20 -11.16
N ARG A 984 -8.13 -38.04 -11.80
CA ARG A 984 -8.23 -37.94 -13.26
C ARG A 984 -6.88 -37.73 -13.92
N ALA A 985 -6.08 -36.79 -13.40
CA ALA A 985 -4.77 -36.46 -13.95
C ALA A 985 -3.80 -35.93 -12.87
N ARG A 986 -2.50 -36.02 -13.13
CA ARG A 986 -1.44 -35.49 -12.26
C ARG A 986 -0.35 -34.80 -13.07
N ASP A 987 0.23 -33.75 -12.48
CA ASP A 987 1.53 -33.24 -12.93
C ASP A 987 2.62 -34.22 -12.46
N GLN A 988 3.54 -34.57 -13.36
CA GLN A 988 4.65 -35.48 -13.06
C GLN A 988 5.88 -34.73 -12.53
N GLU A 989 5.89 -33.41 -12.65
CA GLU A 989 6.99 -32.60 -12.15
C GLU A 989 6.78 -32.25 -10.67
N SER A 990 7.77 -32.54 -9.83
CA SER A 990 7.77 -32.09 -8.43
C SER A 990 7.98 -30.57 -8.38
N LYS A 991 7.05 -29.86 -7.76
CA LYS A 991 7.09 -28.42 -7.53
C LYS A 991 6.53 -28.13 -6.14
N TRP A 992 7.16 -27.21 -5.43
CA TRP A 992 6.75 -26.79 -4.10
C TRP A 992 5.73 -25.68 -4.18
N LEU A 993 4.44 -26.02 -4.11
CA LEU A 993 3.38 -25.05 -4.37
C LEU A 993 3.19 -24.08 -3.21
N THR A 994 2.84 -22.85 -3.55
CA THR A 994 2.55 -21.75 -2.61
C THR A 994 1.15 -21.18 -2.80
N ALA A 995 0.61 -21.24 -4.02
CA ALA A 995 -0.77 -20.88 -4.33
C ALA A 995 -1.29 -21.67 -5.55
N LEU A 996 -2.61 -21.78 -5.66
CA LEU A 996 -3.32 -22.48 -6.72
C LEU A 996 -4.61 -21.73 -7.07
N ALA A 997 -4.90 -21.58 -8.37
CA ALA A 997 -6.17 -21.09 -8.87
C ALA A 997 -6.55 -21.75 -10.21
N LEU A 998 -7.85 -21.75 -10.48
CA LEU A 998 -8.45 -22.23 -11.73
C LEU A 998 -8.63 -21.04 -12.66
N MET A 999 -8.08 -21.10 -13.88
CA MET A 999 -8.30 -20.05 -14.89
C MET A 999 -9.56 -20.36 -15.68
N ASP A 1000 -9.64 -21.57 -16.23
CA ASP A 1000 -10.78 -22.11 -16.95
C ASP A 1000 -11.04 -23.58 -16.52
N ASP A 1001 -11.84 -24.33 -17.29
CA ASP A 1001 -12.15 -25.73 -16.96
C ASP A 1001 -10.96 -26.68 -17.22
N ASP A 1002 -10.01 -26.28 -18.05
CA ASP A 1002 -8.91 -27.11 -18.55
C ASP A 1002 -7.53 -26.65 -18.08
N THR A 1003 -7.40 -25.40 -17.67
CA THR A 1003 -6.17 -24.65 -17.45
C THR A 1003 -6.12 -24.16 -16.01
N TYR A 1004 -5.02 -24.51 -15.34
CA TYR A 1004 -4.81 -24.29 -13.92
C TYR A 1004 -3.51 -23.52 -13.71
N LEU A 1005 -3.54 -22.53 -12.82
CA LEU A 1005 -2.40 -21.68 -12.48
C LEU A 1005 -1.89 -22.04 -11.08
N ALA A 1006 -0.60 -22.30 -10.98
CA ALA A 1006 0.10 -22.53 -9.73
C ALA A 1006 1.26 -21.57 -9.56
N ALA A 1007 1.54 -21.20 -8.32
CA ALA A 1007 2.78 -20.53 -7.92
C ALA A 1007 3.64 -21.47 -7.09
N ASP A 1008 4.97 -21.31 -7.16
CA ASP A 1008 5.93 -22.12 -6.42
C ASP A 1008 6.73 -21.31 -5.37
N ASN A 1009 7.57 -22.00 -4.59
CA ASN A 1009 8.43 -21.40 -3.57
C ASN A 1009 9.62 -20.60 -4.14
N SER A 1010 9.98 -20.85 -5.40
CA SER A 1010 11.07 -20.18 -6.11
C SER A 1010 10.57 -18.92 -6.84
N SER A 1011 9.39 -18.41 -6.47
CA SER A 1011 8.74 -17.23 -7.03
C SER A 1011 8.42 -17.34 -8.53
N ASN A 1012 8.16 -18.56 -9.01
CA ASN A 1012 7.67 -18.81 -10.36
C ASN A 1012 6.15 -19.02 -10.38
N MET A 1013 5.59 -18.80 -11.57
CA MET A 1013 4.22 -19.13 -11.94
C MET A 1013 4.24 -20.14 -13.08
N VAL A 1014 3.40 -21.15 -12.95
CA VAL A 1014 3.29 -22.27 -13.90
C VAL A 1014 1.84 -22.46 -14.27
N VAL A 1015 1.58 -22.55 -15.57
CA VAL A 1015 0.25 -22.87 -16.11
C VAL A 1015 0.29 -24.30 -16.62
N VAL A 1016 -0.61 -25.12 -16.08
CA VAL A 1016 -0.81 -26.51 -16.51
C VAL A 1016 -2.17 -26.66 -17.18
N ARG A 1017 -2.25 -27.50 -18.20
CA ARG A 1017 -3.48 -27.78 -18.93
C ARG A 1017 -3.79 -29.28 -18.93
N LYS A 1018 -5.07 -29.63 -18.81
CA LYS A 1018 -5.56 -30.98 -19.04
C LYS A 1018 -5.74 -31.22 -20.54
N ASN A 1019 -5.32 -32.38 -21.03
CA ASN A 1019 -5.50 -32.77 -22.43
C ASN A 1019 -6.63 -33.81 -22.54
N PRO A 1020 -7.90 -33.40 -22.75
CA PRO A 1020 -9.01 -34.35 -22.84
C PRO A 1020 -8.98 -35.17 -24.13
N ASP A 1021 -8.40 -34.62 -25.20
CA ASP A 1021 -8.41 -35.18 -26.55
C ASP A 1021 -7.26 -36.16 -26.82
N ALA A 1022 -6.40 -36.42 -25.83
CA ALA A 1022 -5.27 -37.32 -26.00
C ALA A 1022 -5.73 -38.75 -26.34
N ALA A 1023 -5.00 -39.40 -27.25
CA ALA A 1023 -5.37 -40.70 -27.80
C ALA A 1023 -5.30 -41.82 -26.75
N THR A 1024 -4.33 -41.75 -25.84
CA THR A 1024 -4.11 -42.77 -24.81
C THR A 1024 -4.61 -42.34 -23.43
N ASP A 1025 -5.08 -43.30 -22.62
CA ASP A 1025 -5.51 -43.02 -21.24
C ASP A 1025 -4.34 -42.56 -20.35
N GLU A 1026 -3.10 -42.97 -20.65
CA GLU A 1026 -1.89 -42.52 -19.96
C GLU A 1026 -1.60 -41.03 -20.20
N GLU A 1027 -1.74 -40.56 -21.44
CA GLU A 1027 -1.58 -39.13 -21.75
C GLU A 1027 -2.72 -38.30 -21.15
N ARG A 1028 -3.96 -38.80 -21.15
CA ARG A 1028 -5.08 -38.13 -20.46
C ARG A 1028 -4.89 -38.06 -18.94
N ALA A 1029 -4.10 -38.96 -18.36
CA ALA A 1029 -3.76 -38.95 -16.94
C ALA A 1029 -2.59 -37.99 -16.60
N ARG A 1030 -1.97 -37.36 -17.60
CA ARG A 1030 -0.88 -36.41 -17.42
C ARG A 1030 -1.36 -34.97 -17.66
N LEU A 1031 -0.93 -34.06 -16.78
CA LEU A 1031 -1.09 -32.62 -17.01
C LEU A 1031 0.10 -32.07 -17.82
N GLU A 1032 -0.19 -31.22 -18.81
CA GLU A 1032 0.81 -30.60 -19.67
C GLU A 1032 1.16 -29.21 -19.16
N VAL A 1033 2.45 -28.89 -19.03
CA VAL A 1033 2.89 -27.53 -18.66
C VAL A 1033 2.92 -26.67 -19.91
N VAL A 1034 2.00 -25.71 -20.00
CA VAL A 1034 1.84 -24.81 -21.16
C VAL A 1034 2.45 -23.43 -20.95
N GLY A 1035 2.67 -23.03 -19.68
CA GLY A 1035 3.25 -21.73 -19.35
C GLY A 1035 4.23 -21.81 -18.18
N ARG A 1036 5.33 -21.06 -18.28
CA ARG A 1036 6.35 -20.92 -17.24
C ARG A 1036 6.84 -19.47 -17.20
N PHE A 1037 6.89 -18.89 -16.01
CA PHE A 1037 7.30 -17.49 -15.82
C PHE A 1037 7.86 -17.26 -14.43
N HIS A 1038 8.94 -16.49 -14.30
CA HIS A 1038 9.44 -16.05 -13.00
C HIS A 1038 8.81 -14.70 -12.62
N CYS A 1039 7.91 -14.73 -11.63
CA CYS A 1039 7.19 -13.55 -11.16
C CYS A 1039 8.12 -12.64 -10.34
N GLY A 1040 9.04 -13.24 -9.58
CA GLY A 1040 9.94 -12.52 -8.68
C GLY A 1040 9.32 -12.20 -7.32
N GLU A 1041 8.09 -12.66 -7.08
CA GLU A 1041 7.36 -12.50 -5.83
C GLU A 1041 6.88 -13.84 -5.29
N PHE A 1042 6.92 -14.00 -3.96
CA PHE A 1042 6.38 -15.18 -3.29
C PHE A 1042 4.88 -15.01 -3.11
N VAL A 1043 4.09 -15.74 -3.92
CA VAL A 1043 2.63 -15.62 -3.95
C VAL A 1043 1.97 -16.50 -2.88
N ASN A 1044 1.27 -15.88 -1.92
CA ASN A 1044 0.55 -16.62 -0.87
C ASN A 1044 -0.85 -17.06 -1.29
N ARG A 1045 -1.52 -16.25 -2.13
CA ARG A 1045 -2.90 -16.49 -2.56
C ARG A 1045 -3.16 -15.98 -3.97
N LEU A 1046 -4.01 -16.72 -4.67
CA LEU A 1046 -4.59 -16.39 -5.97
C LEU A 1046 -6.12 -16.43 -5.83
N ARG A 1047 -6.83 -15.40 -6.29
CA ARG A 1047 -8.30 -15.34 -6.27
C ARG A 1047 -8.85 -14.72 -7.55
N PRO A 1048 -9.97 -15.23 -8.08
CA PRO A 1048 -10.69 -14.54 -9.15
C PRO A 1048 -11.22 -13.19 -8.67
N GLY A 1049 -11.10 -12.18 -9.50
CA GLY A 1049 -11.53 -10.82 -9.19
C GLY A 1049 -10.80 -9.75 -10.00
N SER A 1050 -11.31 -8.53 -9.93
CA SER A 1050 -10.65 -7.31 -10.43
C SER A 1050 -11.01 -6.16 -9.49
N LEU A 1051 -10.07 -5.21 -9.34
CA LEU A 1051 -10.29 -3.98 -8.57
C LEU A 1051 -10.91 -2.86 -9.42
N VAL A 1052 -10.91 -3.04 -10.74
CA VAL A 1052 -11.46 -2.06 -11.68
C VAL A 1052 -12.90 -2.40 -11.99
N MET A 1053 -13.69 -1.36 -12.22
CA MET A 1053 -15.04 -1.51 -12.69
C MET A 1053 -15.07 -2.13 -14.09
N ARG A 1054 -15.78 -3.26 -14.24
CA ARG A 1054 -16.02 -3.85 -15.56
C ARG A 1054 -17.25 -3.19 -16.19
N LEU A 1055 -17.04 -2.42 -17.26
CA LEU A 1055 -18.13 -1.93 -18.09
C LEU A 1055 -18.70 -3.10 -18.92
N PRO A 1056 -20.02 -3.39 -18.88
CA PRO A 1056 -20.63 -4.52 -19.60
C PRO A 1056 -20.40 -4.49 -21.11
N ASP A 1057 -20.26 -3.30 -21.70
CA ASP A 1057 -20.13 -3.09 -23.15
C ASP A 1057 -18.67 -3.08 -23.64
N SER A 1058 -17.67 -3.29 -22.76
CA SER A 1058 -16.26 -3.28 -23.14
C SER A 1058 -15.75 -4.68 -23.47
N GLU A 1059 -15.05 -4.86 -24.59
CA GLU A 1059 -14.37 -6.11 -24.97
C GLU A 1059 -13.42 -6.63 -23.87
N LEU A 1060 -12.90 -5.72 -23.02
CA LEU A 1060 -12.04 -6.05 -21.87
C LEU A 1060 -12.80 -6.58 -20.65
N GLY A 1061 -14.10 -6.27 -20.51
CA GLY A 1061 -14.92 -6.76 -19.39
C GLY A 1061 -15.09 -8.29 -19.39
N CYS A 1062 -14.88 -8.92 -20.55
CA CYS A 1062 -14.98 -10.36 -20.75
C CYS A 1062 -13.69 -11.12 -20.41
N ILE A 1063 -12.56 -10.46 -20.16
CA ILE A 1063 -11.30 -11.13 -19.90
C ILE A 1063 -11.30 -11.72 -18.47
N PRO A 1064 -11.12 -13.04 -18.30
CA PRO A 1064 -10.97 -13.65 -16.99
C PRO A 1064 -9.70 -13.13 -16.30
N SER A 1065 -9.83 -12.70 -15.05
CA SER A 1065 -8.72 -12.12 -14.29
C SER A 1065 -8.60 -12.74 -12.89
N LEU A 1066 -7.37 -12.99 -12.48
CA LEU A 1066 -6.98 -13.49 -11.17
C LEU A 1066 -6.10 -12.44 -10.50
N LEU A 1067 -6.47 -12.04 -9.28
CA LEU A 1067 -5.59 -11.26 -8.42
C LEU A 1067 -4.67 -12.19 -7.64
N TYR A 1068 -3.46 -11.75 -7.37
CA TYR A 1068 -2.51 -12.43 -6.49
C TYR A 1068 -1.98 -11.48 -5.42
N GLY A 1069 -1.72 -12.03 -4.23
CA GLY A 1069 -1.13 -11.32 -3.10
C GLY A 1069 0.22 -11.93 -2.73
N GLY A 1070 1.26 -11.10 -2.70
CA GLY A 1070 2.64 -11.48 -2.40
C GLY A 1070 3.06 -11.23 -0.95
N VAL A 1071 4.16 -11.87 -0.54
CA VAL A 1071 4.79 -11.68 0.79
C VAL A 1071 5.37 -10.27 0.96
N ASN A 1072 5.85 -9.63 -0.11
CA ASN A 1072 6.36 -8.27 -0.05
C ASN A 1072 5.24 -7.21 -0.10
N GLY A 1073 3.97 -7.61 -0.05
CA GLY A 1073 2.82 -6.69 -0.14
C GLY A 1073 2.43 -6.33 -1.57
N SER A 1074 3.04 -6.95 -2.57
CA SER A 1074 2.67 -6.78 -3.98
C SER A 1074 1.28 -7.35 -4.26
N VAL A 1075 0.46 -6.58 -4.96
CA VAL A 1075 -0.81 -7.02 -5.52
C VAL A 1075 -0.66 -7.01 -7.03
N GLY A 1076 -0.88 -8.12 -7.70
CA GLY A 1076 -0.81 -8.17 -9.15
C GLY A 1076 -1.99 -8.90 -9.79
N LEU A 1077 -2.13 -8.71 -11.09
CA LEU A 1077 -3.21 -9.25 -11.91
C LEU A 1077 -2.65 -10.22 -12.95
N VAL A 1078 -3.26 -11.39 -13.07
CA VAL A 1078 -3.05 -12.32 -14.18
C VAL A 1078 -4.32 -12.39 -15.01
N ALA A 1079 -4.22 -12.12 -16.30
CA ALA A 1079 -5.36 -12.09 -17.22
C ALA A 1079 -5.16 -13.09 -18.38
N SER A 1080 -6.23 -13.80 -18.77
CA SER A 1080 -6.20 -14.73 -19.89
C SER A 1080 -6.36 -13.98 -21.22
N LEU A 1081 -5.29 -13.87 -22.00
CA LEU A 1081 -5.31 -13.12 -23.25
C LEU A 1081 -5.81 -13.95 -24.44
N PRO A 1082 -6.62 -13.37 -25.36
CA PRO A 1082 -6.87 -13.97 -26.66
C PRO A 1082 -5.58 -14.10 -27.48
N ARG A 1083 -5.53 -15.07 -28.40
CA ARG A 1083 -4.32 -15.37 -29.19
C ARG A 1083 -3.81 -14.19 -30.01
N GLU A 1084 -4.69 -13.43 -30.63
CA GLU A 1084 -4.33 -12.24 -31.43
C GLU A 1084 -3.61 -11.17 -30.58
N TRP A 1085 -4.10 -10.97 -29.35
CA TRP A 1085 -3.48 -10.05 -28.39
C TRP A 1085 -2.12 -10.57 -27.91
N TYR A 1086 -2.03 -11.87 -27.63
CA TYR A 1086 -0.77 -12.50 -27.23
C TYR A 1086 0.31 -12.35 -28.30
N ASP A 1087 0.00 -12.64 -29.57
CA ASP A 1087 0.98 -12.58 -30.67
C ASP A 1087 1.49 -11.14 -30.91
N MET A 1088 0.58 -10.15 -30.83
CA MET A 1088 0.94 -8.73 -30.93
C MET A 1088 1.82 -8.28 -29.75
N LEU A 1089 1.43 -8.60 -28.51
CA LEU A 1089 2.20 -8.22 -27.33
C LEU A 1089 3.54 -8.95 -27.22
N ALA A 1090 3.62 -10.21 -27.66
CA ALA A 1090 4.88 -10.95 -27.72
C ALA A 1090 5.88 -10.26 -28.66
N THR A 1091 5.39 -9.81 -29.83
CA THR A 1091 6.20 -9.06 -30.81
C THR A 1091 6.65 -7.72 -30.24
N LEU A 1092 5.75 -7.01 -29.55
CA LEU A 1092 6.06 -5.75 -28.86
C LEU A 1092 7.12 -5.95 -27.78
N GLN A 1093 6.99 -7.01 -26.96
CA GLN A 1093 7.91 -7.35 -25.88
C GLN A 1093 9.33 -7.58 -26.42
N GLU A 1094 9.49 -8.32 -27.52
CA GLU A 1094 10.79 -8.53 -28.17
C GLU A 1094 11.45 -7.23 -28.68
N GLY A 1095 10.64 -6.27 -29.11
CA GLY A 1095 11.11 -4.92 -29.45
C GLY A 1095 11.55 -4.14 -28.22
N LEU A 1096 10.71 -4.13 -27.17
CA LEU A 1096 10.94 -3.36 -25.95
C LEU A 1096 12.18 -3.82 -25.19
N LYS A 1097 12.47 -5.12 -25.15
CA LYS A 1097 13.71 -5.68 -24.56
C LYS A 1097 14.99 -5.02 -25.08
N LYS A 1098 15.01 -4.58 -26.34
CA LYS A 1098 16.18 -3.95 -26.97
C LYS A 1098 16.29 -2.45 -26.65
N VAL A 1099 15.15 -1.82 -26.39
CA VAL A 1099 15.01 -0.36 -26.20
C VAL A 1099 15.15 0.01 -24.73
N VAL A 1100 14.44 -0.71 -23.86
CA VAL A 1100 14.39 -0.51 -22.42
C VAL A 1100 15.53 -1.29 -21.79
N ARG A 1101 16.58 -0.59 -21.36
CA ARG A 1101 17.69 -1.22 -20.64
C ARG A 1101 17.40 -1.19 -19.14
N GLY A 1102 17.44 -2.35 -18.51
CA GLY A 1102 17.33 -2.45 -17.05
C GLY A 1102 18.51 -1.77 -16.35
N VAL A 1103 18.24 -1.16 -15.20
CA VAL A 1103 19.28 -0.61 -14.33
C VAL A 1103 20.19 -1.73 -13.82
N GLY A 1104 21.48 -1.48 -13.71
CA GLY A 1104 22.49 -2.48 -13.35
C GLY A 1104 22.95 -3.35 -14.53
N GLY A 1105 22.44 -3.09 -15.75
CA GLY A 1105 22.72 -3.92 -16.92
C GLY A 1105 22.09 -5.31 -16.83
N PHE A 1106 21.07 -5.47 -15.97
CA PHE A 1106 20.40 -6.74 -15.79
C PHE A 1106 19.51 -7.04 -16.99
N ASP A 1107 19.76 -8.20 -17.59
CA ASP A 1107 18.99 -8.71 -18.72
C ASP A 1107 17.59 -9.19 -18.31
N PHE A 1108 16.60 -8.81 -19.10
CA PHE A 1108 15.18 -9.13 -18.90
C PHE A 1108 14.91 -10.63 -19.02
N ASP A 1109 15.43 -11.28 -20.07
CA ASP A 1109 15.17 -12.70 -20.31
C ASP A 1109 15.73 -13.54 -19.18
N SER A 1110 16.94 -13.21 -18.71
CA SER A 1110 17.54 -13.85 -17.56
C SER A 1110 16.75 -13.65 -16.25
N TRP A 1111 16.00 -12.55 -16.10
CA TRP A 1111 15.18 -12.29 -14.92
C TRP A 1111 13.88 -13.08 -14.95
N ARG A 1112 13.12 -13.02 -16.05
CA ARG A 1112 11.82 -13.71 -16.19
C ARG A 1112 11.95 -15.21 -16.46
N ARG A 1113 13.16 -15.72 -16.67
CA ARG A 1113 13.46 -17.14 -16.88
C ARG A 1113 12.99 -17.99 -15.71
N PHE A 1114 12.22 -19.04 -16.00
CA PHE A 1114 11.84 -20.03 -15.01
C PHE A 1114 13.08 -20.66 -14.38
N LYS A 1115 13.12 -20.68 -13.05
CA LYS A 1115 14.26 -21.20 -12.31
C LYS A 1115 13.78 -21.93 -11.07
N ASP A 1116 14.17 -23.19 -11.02
CA ASP A 1116 13.95 -24.11 -9.90
C ASP A 1116 15.33 -24.64 -9.49
N GLU A 1117 15.45 -25.29 -8.33
CA GLU A 1117 16.72 -25.82 -7.82
C GLU A 1117 17.42 -26.75 -8.83
N ARG A 1118 16.62 -27.46 -9.63
CA ARG A 1118 17.11 -28.49 -10.57
C ARG A 1118 17.28 -28.00 -12.00
N ARG A 1119 16.56 -26.96 -12.42
CA ARG A 1119 16.39 -26.61 -13.84
C ARG A 1119 16.20 -25.13 -14.05
N SER A 1120 16.56 -24.68 -15.25
CA SER A 1120 16.24 -23.34 -15.69
C SER A 1120 15.86 -23.33 -17.17
N GLU A 1121 14.69 -22.80 -17.48
CA GLU A 1121 14.05 -22.83 -18.79
C GLU A 1121 13.55 -21.43 -19.17
N PRO A 1122 13.55 -21.05 -20.45
CA PRO A 1122 13.03 -19.75 -20.88
C PRO A 1122 11.56 -19.58 -20.50
N ALA A 1123 11.16 -18.32 -20.27
CA ALA A 1123 9.76 -17.99 -20.06
C ALA A 1123 8.94 -18.33 -21.33
N ALA A 1124 7.76 -18.90 -21.14
CA ALA A 1124 6.87 -19.30 -22.23
C ALA A 1124 5.41 -19.16 -21.79
N GLY A 1125 4.53 -18.75 -22.70
CA GLY A 1125 3.09 -18.65 -22.44
C GLY A 1125 2.68 -17.50 -21.50
N PHE A 1126 3.58 -16.56 -21.23
CA PHE A 1126 3.34 -15.37 -20.41
C PHE A 1126 3.88 -14.12 -21.11
N ILE A 1127 3.17 -13.01 -20.92
CA ILE A 1127 3.57 -11.67 -21.32
C ILE A 1127 3.75 -10.84 -20.05
N ASP A 1128 4.85 -10.09 -19.98
CA ASP A 1128 5.09 -9.17 -18.88
C ASP A 1128 4.36 -7.85 -19.12
N GLY A 1129 3.30 -7.61 -18.33
CA GLY A 1129 2.50 -6.38 -18.38
C GLY A 1129 3.32 -5.13 -18.03
N ASP A 1130 4.23 -5.22 -17.05
CA ASP A 1130 5.04 -4.09 -16.60
C ASP A 1130 5.95 -3.59 -17.73
N LEU A 1131 6.53 -4.52 -18.50
CA LEU A 1131 7.33 -4.18 -19.67
C LEU A 1131 6.46 -3.61 -20.80
N ALA A 1132 5.27 -4.16 -21.03
CA ALA A 1132 4.35 -3.65 -22.04
C ALA A 1132 3.90 -2.21 -21.73
N GLU A 1133 3.63 -1.88 -20.47
CA GLU A 1133 3.25 -0.53 -20.04
C GLU A 1133 4.39 0.48 -20.19
N ALA A 1134 5.64 0.06 -20.02
CA ALA A 1134 6.80 0.91 -20.24
C ALA A 1134 6.87 1.49 -21.68
N PHE A 1135 6.13 0.92 -22.64
CA PHE A 1135 5.95 1.50 -23.97
C PHE A 1135 5.30 2.90 -23.92
N LEU A 1136 4.36 3.12 -22.99
CA LEU A 1136 3.66 4.40 -22.83
C LEU A 1136 4.57 5.49 -22.25
N ASP A 1137 5.62 5.10 -21.54
CA ASP A 1137 6.61 6.01 -20.96
C ASP A 1137 7.71 6.43 -21.96
N LEU A 1138 7.79 5.76 -23.12
CA LEU A 1138 8.77 6.10 -24.14
C LEU A 1138 8.41 7.42 -24.86
N PRO A 1139 9.41 8.26 -25.19
CA PRO A 1139 9.19 9.42 -26.04
C PRO A 1139 8.52 9.05 -27.38
N PRO A 1140 7.51 9.79 -27.86
CA PRO A 1140 6.73 9.42 -29.05
C PRO A 1140 7.57 9.15 -30.31
N GLY A 1141 8.67 9.90 -30.49
CA GLY A 1141 9.60 9.69 -31.61
C GLY A 1141 10.24 8.29 -31.60
N ARG A 1142 10.66 7.83 -30.42
CA ARG A 1142 11.28 6.50 -30.24
C ARG A 1142 10.24 5.38 -30.29
N GLY A 1143 9.04 5.64 -29.79
CA GLY A 1143 7.90 4.72 -29.91
C GLY A 1143 7.50 4.47 -31.37
N ARG A 1144 7.43 5.53 -32.20
CA ARG A 1144 7.15 5.41 -33.64
C ARG A 1144 8.22 4.63 -34.39
N GLU A 1145 9.50 4.87 -34.08
CA GLU A 1145 10.63 4.12 -34.67
C GLU A 1145 10.54 2.62 -34.32
N LEU A 1146 10.21 2.30 -33.06
CA LEU A 1146 10.06 0.93 -32.61
C LEU A 1146 8.93 0.20 -33.35
N VAL A 1147 7.74 0.82 -33.43
CA VAL A 1147 6.57 0.23 -34.11
C VAL A 1147 6.86 0.03 -35.60
N ALA A 1148 7.49 1.01 -36.26
CA ALA A 1148 7.88 0.89 -37.66
C ALA A 1148 8.90 -0.23 -37.92
N GLY A 1149 9.80 -0.48 -36.95
CA GLY A 1149 10.77 -1.57 -37.03
C GLY A 1149 10.17 -2.96 -36.78
N LEU A 1150 9.15 -3.06 -35.92
CA LEU A 1150 8.46 -4.31 -35.60
C LEU A 1150 7.48 -4.74 -36.69
N TRP A 1151 6.71 -3.80 -37.22
CA TRP A 1151 5.70 -4.05 -38.27
C TRP A 1151 6.00 -3.24 -39.53
N PRO A 1152 7.03 -3.61 -40.31
CA PRO A 1152 7.40 -2.89 -41.54
C PRO A 1152 6.30 -2.92 -42.62
N GLY A 1153 5.35 -3.86 -42.53
CA GLY A 1153 4.17 -3.94 -43.39
C GLY A 1153 3.04 -2.97 -43.05
N GLY A 1154 3.16 -2.21 -41.95
CA GLY A 1154 2.13 -1.27 -41.51
C GLY A 1154 0.89 -1.92 -40.90
N GLU A 1155 1.00 -3.15 -40.39
CA GLU A 1155 -0.12 -3.88 -39.75
C GLU A 1155 -0.68 -3.15 -38.54
N PHE A 1156 0.18 -2.48 -37.76
CA PHE A 1156 -0.20 -1.69 -36.61
C PHE A 1156 0.44 -0.30 -36.64
N SER A 1157 -0.34 0.72 -36.29
CA SER A 1157 0.15 2.09 -36.12
C SER A 1157 0.57 2.35 -34.66
N TYR A 1158 1.42 3.36 -34.44
CA TYR A 1158 1.82 3.77 -33.08
C TYR A 1158 0.60 4.14 -32.21
N GLU A 1159 -0.38 4.82 -32.80
CA GLU A 1159 -1.62 5.22 -32.12
C GLU A 1159 -2.47 4.01 -31.74
N GLU A 1160 -2.54 3.01 -32.61
CA GLU A 1160 -3.27 1.78 -32.33
C GLU A 1160 -2.61 0.95 -31.22
N VAL A 1161 -1.28 0.75 -31.27
CA VAL A 1161 -0.54 0.04 -30.21
C VAL A 1161 -0.68 0.78 -28.88
N SER A 1162 -0.54 2.11 -28.89
CA SER A 1162 -0.70 2.93 -27.68
C SER A 1162 -2.11 2.78 -27.10
N ARG A 1163 -3.16 2.84 -27.94
CA ARG A 1163 -4.55 2.64 -27.50
C ARG A 1163 -4.75 1.27 -26.87
N ARG A 1164 -4.25 0.21 -27.49
CA ARG A 1164 -4.37 -1.17 -26.99
C ARG A 1164 -3.63 -1.37 -25.66
N VAL A 1165 -2.45 -0.78 -25.49
CA VAL A 1165 -1.71 -0.83 -24.22
C VAL A 1165 -2.43 0.00 -23.14
N GLU A 1166 -2.95 1.18 -23.47
CA GLU A 1166 -3.79 1.97 -22.55
C GLU A 1166 -5.06 1.23 -22.12
N GLU A 1167 -5.63 0.40 -23.00
CA GLU A 1167 -6.76 -0.48 -22.69
C GLU A 1167 -6.38 -1.58 -21.69
N LEU A 1168 -5.22 -2.21 -21.84
CA LEU A 1168 -4.73 -3.21 -20.89
C LEU A 1168 -4.42 -2.60 -19.50
N GLN A 1169 -3.90 -1.37 -19.47
CA GLN A 1169 -3.67 -0.65 -18.22
C GLN A 1169 -4.96 -0.39 -17.44
N ARG A 1170 -6.13 -0.36 -18.10
CA ARG A 1170 -7.44 -0.22 -17.43
C ARG A 1170 -7.94 -1.52 -16.81
N LEU A 1171 -7.24 -2.65 -16.94
CA LEU A 1171 -7.64 -3.91 -16.30
C LEU A 1171 -7.32 -3.98 -14.80
N HIS A 1172 -6.40 -3.13 -14.30
CA HIS A 1172 -5.95 -3.13 -12.91
C HIS A 1172 -5.95 -1.75 -12.26
#